data_AF-A0AAE1BT39-F1
#
_entry.id   AF-A0AAE1BT39-F1
#
_cell.length_a   1.000
_cell.length_b   1.000
_cell.length_c   1.000
_cell.angle_alpha   90.00
_cell.angle_beta   90.00
_cell.angle_gamma   90.00
#
_symmetry.space_group_name_H-M   'P 1'
#
loop_
_entity.id
_entity.type
_entity.pdbx_description
1 polymer ?
#
loop_
_entity_poly.entity_id
_entity_poly.type
_entity_poly.pdbx_seq_one_letter_code
_entity_poly.pdbx_strand_id
1 'polypeptide(L)'
;MRGRTCVLVGALTTVLLTVGLPGGVLGNCGGTFLAENGTIKSPNYPKKYPNNKLCVYTIKASPDARIKFWCEKMNLEKSVGCTKDWLCVNGLYTCGKYKLKEVYGEGEVRVEFRSDASVKKKPGFLCFYVRVRGGEYVATTTSQPTTTMKQNSSAQKSSTSCRTKYDYDNVLHKSLLFYEAQRSGYLPTTQRVTWRHDSATDDAIDADTQRRVDLEGGYYDAGDHVKFGFPIASAATVLTWGAIEYGDAYKAAGEMPEMLAAVKWITDYFLKAHVEPNVLYGQVGKGQLDHGYWGRPEDMTMDRPAYKITASKPGSDLAGETAAALAAAAILFQQTDPTYSATCLQHARELYNFADTYRGKYSDSITDANQFYKGYGTYVDELAWAASWLYRATGKSQYLQKAQQHYANLYPEGTSELSWADKTAGVMRTWGSTQEYRLFAEQQIHYMLGDGGRSYVVGFGHNPPERPHHKSSSCQDPPASCSWNDFHSTDPNPQVLYGALVGGPNKYDNFNDVRSDYVTNEVTCDYNAGFQSTVAGLRYHANCDGKPITTPSPSCSTKYDYDNVLHKSLLFYEAQRSGYLPTTQRVTWRHDSATDDAIDADTQQRVDLEGGYYDAGDHVKFGFPIASAATVLTWGAIEYGDAYKAAGEMPEMLAAVKWITDYFLKAHVEPNVLYGQVGKGQLDHGYWGRPEDMTMDRPAYKITASKPGSDLAGETAAALAAAAILFQQTDPTYSATCLQHARELYNFADTYRGKYSDSITDANQFYKGYGTYVDELAWAASWLYRATGKSQYLQKAQQHYANLYPEGTSELSWADKTAGVMVLLLQLSHSADQPTYRNHLEAFCERMIKNKPRTPKGLLFISKWGSLRYAANVVFVCLRAADLGINTEEYRLFAEQQIHYMLGDGGRSYVVGFGHNPPERPHHRSSSCQDPPASCSKDDRDSTDPNPQVLYGALVGGPDRYDNFNDVRIDHVTNEVTCDYNAGFQSTVAGLRYHANCG
;
A
#
# COMPACT_ATOMS: atom_id res chain seq x y z
N MET A 1 -7.41 8.31 29.74
CA MET A 1 -6.89 7.07 30.35
C MET A 1 -6.61 6.11 29.21
N ARG A 2 -5.36 5.70 28.97
CA ARG A 2 -5.02 4.68 27.97
C ARG A 2 -4.52 3.43 28.71
N GLY A 3 -5.20 2.30 28.54
CA GLY A 3 -4.71 0.99 28.94
C GLY A 3 -3.59 0.55 27.98
N ARG A 4 -2.49 0.05 28.52
CA ARG A 4 -1.44 -0.64 27.75
C ARG A 4 -1.70 -2.15 27.80
N THR A 5 -1.23 -2.93 26.82
CA THR A 5 -1.22 -4.41 26.77
C THR A 5 0.22 -4.92 26.60
N CYS A 6 0.60 -6.02 27.27
CA CYS A 6 1.97 -6.55 27.32
C CYS A 6 2.36 -7.25 26.01
N VAL A 7 3.53 -6.96 25.46
CA VAL A 7 4.09 -7.61 24.26
C VAL A 7 5.20 -8.59 24.65
N LEU A 8 5.16 -9.81 24.09
CA LEU A 8 6.17 -10.86 24.24
C LEU A 8 7.55 -10.43 23.71
N VAL A 9 8.63 -10.71 24.46
CA VAL A 9 10.00 -10.71 23.95
C VAL A 9 10.54 -12.14 24.06
N GLY A 10 10.90 -12.75 22.92
CA GLY A 10 11.51 -14.07 22.85
C GLY A 10 13.03 -14.03 23.05
N ALA A 11 13.56 -15.01 23.77
CA ALA A 11 14.99 -15.31 23.82
C ALA A 11 15.21 -16.81 23.53
N LEU A 12 16.07 -17.10 22.55
CA LEU A 12 16.52 -18.44 22.16
C LEU A 12 17.65 -18.93 23.10
N THR A 13 17.58 -20.18 23.60
CA THR A 13 18.59 -21.27 23.42
C THR A 13 18.26 -22.52 24.25
N THR A 14 18.62 -23.68 23.70
CA THR A 14 18.32 -25.08 24.11
C THR A 14 19.38 -25.66 25.07
N VAL A 15 19.03 -26.63 25.94
CA VAL A 15 19.69 -27.95 26.20
C VAL A 15 19.15 -28.64 27.49
N LEU A 16 19.16 -29.98 27.45
CA LEU A 16 18.55 -31.05 28.25
C LEU A 16 18.95 -31.29 29.74
N LEU A 17 18.13 -32.14 30.39
CA LEU A 17 18.39 -33.21 31.40
C LEU A 17 18.01 -33.00 32.89
N THR A 18 17.72 -34.15 33.53
CA THR A 18 16.76 -34.48 34.60
C THR A 18 17.27 -34.46 36.07
N VAL A 19 16.30 -34.55 37.01
CA VAL A 19 16.28 -35.18 38.38
C VAL A 19 16.23 -34.25 39.63
N GLY A 20 15.22 -34.47 40.50
CA GLY A 20 15.36 -34.48 41.98
C GLY A 20 14.77 -33.32 42.83
N LEU A 21 13.75 -33.61 43.65
CA LEU A 21 13.24 -32.80 44.80
C LEU A 21 14.21 -32.89 46.02
N PRO A 22 14.06 -32.20 47.20
CA PRO A 22 13.13 -31.13 47.67
C PRO A 22 13.78 -29.94 48.48
N GLY A 23 13.04 -28.84 48.65
CA GLY A 23 13.07 -27.98 49.86
C GLY A 23 14.11 -26.85 49.99
N GLY A 24 13.65 -25.61 50.25
CA GLY A 24 14.49 -24.56 50.86
C GLY A 24 14.30 -23.13 50.30
N VAL A 25 13.65 -22.27 51.09
CA VAL A 25 13.29 -20.88 50.82
C VAL A 25 14.50 -19.96 50.58
N LEU A 26 14.55 -19.27 49.42
CA LEU A 26 15.13 -17.93 49.20
C LEU A 26 14.78 -17.41 47.79
N GLY A 27 13.99 -16.34 47.70
CA GLY A 27 14.10 -15.36 46.60
C GLY A 27 13.43 -15.59 45.23
N ASN A 28 12.47 -16.50 45.04
CA ASN A 28 11.93 -16.74 43.69
C ASN A 28 10.87 -15.71 43.25
N CYS A 29 11.26 -14.96 42.23
CA CYS A 29 10.47 -14.00 41.45
C CYS A 29 10.07 -14.71 40.15
N GLY A 30 8.80 -15.14 40.04
CA GLY A 30 8.29 -15.90 38.89
C GLY A 30 8.28 -17.42 39.08
N GLY A 31 7.80 -18.15 38.06
CA GLY A 31 7.73 -19.61 38.01
C GLY A 31 6.42 -20.16 37.43
N THR A 32 6.36 -21.47 37.15
CA THR A 32 5.13 -22.15 36.73
C THR A 32 4.45 -22.82 37.92
N PHE A 33 3.15 -22.58 38.08
CA PHE A 33 2.33 -23.01 39.21
C PHE A 33 1.31 -24.04 38.75
N LEU A 34 1.51 -25.28 39.21
CA LEU A 34 0.72 -26.46 38.86
C LEU A 34 -0.23 -26.94 39.99
N ALA A 35 -0.23 -26.28 41.15
CA ALA A 35 -1.09 -26.63 42.29
C ALA A 35 -2.54 -26.09 42.12
N GLU A 36 -3.51 -26.73 42.78
CA GLU A 36 -4.94 -26.36 42.73
C GLU A 36 -5.23 -24.97 43.31
N ASN A 37 -4.43 -24.50 44.26
CA ASN A 37 -4.46 -23.13 44.73
C ASN A 37 -3.05 -22.69 45.15
N GLY A 38 -2.85 -21.38 45.30
CA GLY A 38 -1.56 -20.88 45.74
C GLY A 38 -1.53 -19.37 45.93
N THR A 39 -0.35 -18.91 46.36
CA THR A 39 -0.11 -17.50 46.67
C THR A 39 1.06 -16.98 45.85
N ILE A 40 0.89 -15.81 45.25
CA ILE A 40 1.89 -15.10 44.46
C ILE A 40 2.21 -13.78 45.15
N LYS A 41 3.51 -13.53 45.38
CA LYS A 41 4.00 -12.37 46.13
C LYS A 41 5.10 -11.66 45.37
N SER A 42 5.14 -10.33 45.45
CA SER A 42 6.31 -9.58 45.01
C SER A 42 7.54 -9.94 45.87
N PRO A 43 8.76 -9.84 45.32
CA PRO A 43 9.97 -10.14 46.09
C PRO A 43 10.03 -9.28 47.38
N ASN A 44 10.40 -9.92 48.49
CA ASN A 44 10.47 -9.34 49.84
C ASN A 44 9.13 -8.98 50.53
N TYR A 45 7.96 -9.22 49.92
CA TYR A 45 6.66 -8.89 50.53
C TYR A 45 6.51 -9.47 51.95
N PRO A 46 6.06 -8.71 52.97
CA PRO A 46 5.47 -7.36 52.91
C PRO A 46 6.47 -6.19 52.98
N LYS A 47 7.79 -6.47 52.95
CA LYS A 47 8.82 -5.44 52.85
C LYS A 47 8.90 -4.92 51.41
N LYS A 48 9.59 -3.79 51.24
CA LYS A 48 9.74 -3.11 49.95
C LYS A 48 10.37 -4.02 48.89
N TYR A 49 9.77 -4.08 47.69
CA TYR A 49 10.32 -4.83 46.55
C TYR A 49 11.62 -4.18 46.01
N PRO A 50 12.51 -4.93 45.35
CA PRO A 50 13.74 -4.40 44.75
C PRO A 50 13.48 -3.63 43.44
N ASN A 51 14.45 -2.80 43.03
CA ASN A 51 14.41 -2.11 41.73
C ASN A 51 14.77 -3.07 40.59
N ASN A 52 14.38 -2.70 39.37
CA ASN A 52 14.74 -3.39 38.13
C ASN A 52 14.42 -4.89 38.16
N LYS A 53 13.27 -5.27 38.73
CA LYS A 53 12.82 -6.66 38.77
C LYS A 53 11.79 -6.92 37.70
N LEU A 54 11.89 -8.10 37.10
CA LEU A 54 10.88 -8.68 36.22
C LEU A 54 10.56 -10.08 36.77
N CYS A 55 9.33 -10.29 37.22
CA CYS A 55 8.83 -11.61 37.63
C CYS A 55 7.73 -12.03 36.67
N VAL A 56 7.79 -13.28 36.20
CA VAL A 56 6.73 -13.87 35.37
C VAL A 56 6.21 -15.12 36.06
N TYR A 57 4.95 -15.11 36.45
CA TYR A 57 4.26 -16.23 37.09
C TYR A 57 3.25 -16.80 36.11
N THR A 58 3.34 -18.10 35.83
CA THR A 58 2.45 -18.80 34.92
C THR A 58 1.64 -19.84 35.69
N ILE A 59 0.33 -19.66 35.79
CA ILE A 59 -0.57 -20.60 36.48
C ILE A 59 -1.27 -21.41 35.39
N LYS A 60 -1.12 -22.75 35.39
CA LYS A 60 -1.70 -23.61 34.34
C LYS A 60 -2.77 -24.54 34.90
N ALA A 61 -3.95 -24.61 34.32
CA ALA A 61 -5.02 -25.53 34.68
C ALA A 61 -5.23 -26.58 33.58
N SER A 62 -5.81 -27.72 33.94
CA SER A 62 -6.26 -28.71 32.96
C SER A 62 -7.44 -28.16 32.14
N PRO A 63 -7.70 -28.69 30.92
CA PRO A 63 -8.72 -28.14 30.01
C PRO A 63 -10.15 -28.06 30.59
N ASP A 64 -10.43 -28.82 31.65
CA ASP A 64 -11.70 -28.88 32.38
C ASP A 64 -11.81 -27.91 33.57
N ALA A 65 -10.81 -27.04 33.78
CA ALA A 65 -10.70 -26.20 34.98
C ALA A 65 -10.40 -24.72 34.65
N ARG A 66 -11.06 -23.80 35.38
CA ARG A 66 -10.82 -22.34 35.29
C ARG A 66 -9.94 -21.87 36.44
N ILE A 67 -9.10 -20.86 36.21
CA ILE A 67 -8.25 -20.26 37.24
C ILE A 67 -8.89 -18.94 37.69
N LYS A 68 -9.23 -18.85 38.97
CA LYS A 68 -9.65 -17.60 39.64
C LYS A 68 -8.44 -16.98 40.33
N PHE A 69 -8.08 -15.74 40.00
CA PHE A 69 -6.93 -14.99 40.52
C PHE A 69 -7.36 -13.64 41.10
N TRP A 70 -6.84 -13.22 42.26
CA TRP A 70 -7.13 -11.91 42.84
C TRP A 70 -5.98 -11.40 43.71
N CYS A 71 -5.95 -10.09 43.99
CA CYS A 71 -4.95 -9.49 44.90
C CYS A 71 -5.62 -8.76 46.06
N GLU A 72 -5.45 -9.29 47.26
CA GLU A 72 -6.00 -8.66 48.48
C GLU A 72 -5.23 -7.41 48.91
N LYS A 73 -3.92 -7.39 48.64
CA LYS A 73 -3.03 -6.30 48.97
C LYS A 73 -2.16 -5.99 47.77
N MET A 74 -2.26 -4.77 47.26
CA MET A 74 -1.38 -4.26 46.21
C MET A 74 -1.02 -2.81 46.51
N ASN A 75 0.27 -2.52 46.48
CA ASN A 75 0.82 -1.20 46.70
C ASN A 75 2.13 -1.09 45.91
N LEU A 76 2.03 -0.59 44.68
CA LEU A 76 3.12 -0.33 43.75
C LEU A 76 3.29 1.18 43.52
N GLU A 77 4.40 1.64 42.94
CA GLU A 77 4.55 3.05 42.56
C GLU A 77 3.45 3.46 41.57
N LYS A 78 2.65 4.48 41.93
CA LYS A 78 1.59 5.01 41.07
C LYS A 78 2.20 5.90 39.98
N SER A 79 1.85 5.66 38.73
CA SER A 79 2.21 6.49 37.58
C SER A 79 1.04 6.55 36.58
N VAL A 80 0.98 7.61 35.77
CA VAL A 80 -0.05 7.74 34.72
C VAL A 80 0.17 6.63 33.68
N GLY A 81 -0.83 5.78 33.47
CA GLY A 81 -0.74 4.64 32.55
C GLY A 81 0.16 3.49 33.05
N CYS A 82 0.49 3.46 34.35
CA CYS A 82 1.31 2.40 34.98
C CYS A 82 2.64 2.14 34.26
N THR A 83 3.33 3.21 33.87
CA THR A 83 4.56 3.17 33.07
C THR A 83 5.84 2.94 33.87
N LYS A 84 5.77 3.05 35.21
CA LYS A 84 6.88 2.78 36.13
C LYS A 84 6.81 1.36 36.69
N ASP A 85 6.35 1.20 37.92
CA ASP A 85 6.10 -0.11 38.54
C ASP A 85 4.70 -0.60 38.20
N TRP A 86 4.57 -1.84 37.77
CA TRP A 86 3.28 -2.39 37.37
C TRP A 86 3.20 -3.91 37.56
N LEU A 87 1.96 -4.37 37.76
CA LEU A 87 1.56 -5.77 37.66
C LEU A 87 0.64 -5.89 36.44
N CYS A 88 0.94 -6.83 35.55
CA CYS A 88 0.14 -7.14 34.38
C CYS A 88 -0.46 -8.53 34.56
N VAL A 89 -1.78 -8.66 34.41
CA VAL A 89 -2.48 -9.95 34.48
C VAL A 89 -3.22 -10.13 33.16
N ASN A 90 -2.84 -11.13 32.36
CA ASN A 90 -3.40 -11.39 31.03
C ASN A 90 -3.53 -10.12 30.15
N GLY A 91 -2.48 -9.28 30.17
CA GLY A 91 -2.44 -8.05 29.36
C GLY A 91 -2.98 -6.80 30.05
N LEU A 92 -3.65 -6.90 31.20
CA LEU A 92 -4.17 -5.73 31.93
C LEU A 92 -3.17 -5.20 32.96
N TYR A 93 -2.71 -3.96 32.80
CA TYR A 93 -1.75 -3.32 33.71
C TYR A 93 -2.43 -2.64 34.90
N THR A 94 -1.84 -2.82 36.08
CA THR A 94 -2.25 -2.16 37.31
C THR A 94 -1.06 -1.70 38.14
N CYS A 95 -1.21 -0.59 38.84
CA CYS A 95 -0.18 0.04 39.67
C CYS A 95 -0.84 0.91 40.75
N GLY A 96 -0.12 1.34 41.79
CA GLY A 96 -0.69 2.10 42.92
C GLY A 96 -1.28 1.22 44.03
N LYS A 97 -2.11 1.81 44.91
CA LYS A 97 -2.70 1.12 46.07
C LYS A 97 -4.16 0.77 45.79
N TYR A 98 -4.42 -0.48 45.39
CA TYR A 98 -5.76 -0.97 45.03
C TYR A 98 -5.98 -2.40 45.52
N LYS A 99 -7.24 -2.84 45.57
CA LYS A 99 -7.59 -4.28 45.64
C LYS A 99 -7.95 -4.71 44.22
N LEU A 100 -7.23 -5.69 43.67
CA LEU A 100 -7.58 -6.24 42.36
C LEU A 100 -8.77 -7.20 42.57
N LYS A 101 -9.92 -6.87 41.95
CA LYS A 101 -11.10 -7.76 41.92
C LYS A 101 -10.78 -9.03 41.12
N GLU A 102 -11.57 -10.07 41.35
CA GLU A 102 -11.34 -11.43 40.84
C GLU A 102 -11.24 -11.47 39.31
N VAL A 103 -10.20 -12.12 38.81
CA VAL A 103 -9.89 -12.32 37.39
C VAL A 103 -9.97 -13.81 37.11
N TYR A 104 -10.62 -14.21 36.02
CA TYR A 104 -10.75 -15.60 35.62
C TYR A 104 -9.94 -15.85 34.33
N GLY A 105 -9.26 -16.99 34.22
CA GLY A 105 -8.58 -17.40 33.00
C GLY A 105 -8.77 -18.89 32.72
N GLU A 106 -8.76 -19.25 31.43
CA GLU A 106 -9.01 -20.60 30.93
C GLU A 106 -7.69 -21.20 30.43
N GLY A 107 -7.36 -22.41 30.91
CA GLY A 107 -6.11 -23.10 30.61
C GLY A 107 -4.86 -22.48 31.27
N GLU A 108 -4.66 -21.16 31.17
CA GLU A 108 -3.50 -20.46 31.72
C GLU A 108 -3.82 -19.02 32.19
N VAL A 109 -3.24 -18.61 33.32
CA VAL A 109 -3.19 -17.19 33.74
C VAL A 109 -1.73 -16.78 33.89
N ARG A 110 -1.32 -15.76 33.13
CA ARG A 110 0.03 -15.21 33.15
C ARG A 110 0.04 -13.86 33.87
N VAL A 111 0.88 -13.77 34.91
CA VAL A 111 1.05 -12.59 35.75
C VAL A 111 2.48 -12.09 35.65
N GLU A 112 2.66 -10.83 35.27
CA GLU A 112 3.96 -10.21 35.11
C GLU A 112 4.11 -9.01 36.04
N PHE A 113 5.17 -8.99 36.84
CA PHE A 113 5.51 -7.83 37.66
C PHE A 113 6.80 -7.19 37.16
N ARG A 114 6.77 -5.87 36.94
CA ARG A 114 7.98 -5.10 36.64
C ARG A 114 8.15 -3.94 37.61
N SER A 115 9.38 -3.74 38.09
CA SER A 115 9.80 -2.53 38.80
C SER A 115 10.86 -1.76 38.04
N ASP A 116 10.80 -0.43 38.10
CA ASP A 116 11.77 0.46 37.45
C ASP A 116 13.00 0.73 38.35
N ALA A 117 13.84 1.68 37.94
CA ALA A 117 15.06 2.05 38.67
C ALA A 117 14.82 3.00 39.86
N SER A 118 13.59 3.44 40.13
CA SER A 118 13.28 4.50 41.09
C SER A 118 13.41 4.06 42.56
N VAL A 119 13.69 4.97 43.49
CA VAL A 119 13.80 4.65 44.93
C VAL A 119 12.46 4.63 45.68
N LYS A 120 11.32 4.86 44.99
CA LYS A 120 9.99 5.01 45.62
C LYS A 120 9.28 3.68 45.90
N LYS A 121 10.03 2.67 46.35
CA LYS A 121 9.56 1.31 46.63
C LYS A 121 8.44 1.27 47.67
N LYS A 122 7.41 0.49 47.38
CA LYS A 122 6.26 0.24 48.24
C LYS A 122 6.25 -1.22 48.72
N PRO A 123 5.39 -1.63 49.67
CA PRO A 123 5.31 -3.00 50.17
C PRO A 123 5.07 -4.09 49.11
N GLY A 124 4.62 -3.75 47.90
CA GLY A 124 4.43 -4.72 46.82
C GLY A 124 3.02 -5.32 46.80
N PHE A 125 2.90 -6.60 46.42
CA PHE A 125 1.60 -7.28 46.34
C PHE A 125 1.59 -8.68 46.95
N LEU A 126 0.38 -9.08 47.37
CA LEU A 126 -0.02 -10.41 47.80
C LEU A 126 -1.29 -10.79 47.04
N CYS A 127 -1.15 -11.77 46.16
CA CYS A 127 -2.22 -12.28 45.30
C CYS A 127 -2.40 -13.78 45.52
N PHE A 128 -3.59 -14.26 45.19
CA PHE A 128 -4.01 -15.63 45.39
C PHE A 128 -4.62 -16.16 44.12
N TYR A 129 -4.55 -17.48 43.94
CA TYR A 129 -5.31 -18.16 42.91
C TYR A 129 -5.90 -19.47 43.42
N VAL A 130 -7.03 -19.86 42.82
CA VAL A 130 -7.66 -21.17 42.98
C VAL A 130 -8.15 -21.67 41.63
N ARG A 131 -8.03 -22.96 41.40
CA ARG A 131 -8.63 -23.64 40.26
C ARG A 131 -10.02 -24.10 40.63
N VAL A 132 -10.98 -23.80 39.78
CA VAL A 132 -12.37 -24.14 39.96
C VAL A 132 -12.72 -25.14 38.88
N ARG A 133 -13.06 -26.36 39.28
CA ARG A 133 -13.59 -27.43 38.41
C ARG A 133 -15.11 -27.43 38.52
N GLY A 134 -15.78 -27.75 37.41
CA GLY A 134 -17.23 -27.56 37.19
C GLY A 134 -18.13 -27.67 38.42
N GLY A 135 -18.97 -26.65 38.63
CA GLY A 135 -20.03 -26.60 39.64
C GLY A 135 -20.69 -25.22 39.73
N GLU A 136 -22.04 -25.21 39.74
CA GLU A 136 -23.01 -24.10 39.80
C GLU A 136 -22.65 -22.95 40.77
N TYR A 137 -23.13 -21.71 40.54
CA TYR A 137 -23.75 -20.87 41.60
C TYR A 137 -24.40 -19.56 41.09
N VAL A 138 -25.73 -19.52 41.29
CA VAL A 138 -26.66 -18.43 41.70
C VAL A 138 -26.18 -16.98 41.61
N ALA A 139 -26.88 -16.21 40.78
CA ALA A 139 -26.84 -14.75 40.76
C ALA A 139 -27.38 -14.14 42.06
N THR A 140 -26.62 -13.22 42.66
CA THR A 140 -27.12 -12.33 43.72
C THR A 140 -27.14 -10.89 43.21
N THR A 141 -28.36 -10.42 42.93
CA THR A 141 -28.73 -9.02 42.76
C THR A 141 -28.31 -8.18 43.97
N THR A 142 -27.73 -7.00 43.73
CA THR A 142 -27.89 -5.86 44.63
C THR A 142 -28.03 -4.58 43.83
N SER A 143 -29.01 -3.81 44.25
CA SER A 143 -29.68 -2.71 43.59
C SER A 143 -28.97 -1.35 43.73
N GLN A 144 -29.05 -0.58 42.63
CA GLN A 144 -29.24 0.88 42.56
C GLN A 144 -28.11 1.82 43.10
N PRO A 145 -28.08 3.14 42.77
CA PRO A 145 -29.11 3.97 42.14
C PRO A 145 -28.65 4.91 40.99
N THR A 146 -29.66 5.31 40.21
CA THR A 146 -29.77 6.56 39.46
C THR A 146 -29.19 7.78 40.18
N THR A 147 -28.43 8.61 39.47
CA THR A 147 -28.41 10.06 39.69
C THR A 147 -28.06 10.79 38.40
N THR A 148 -29.07 11.50 37.89
CA THR A 148 -28.98 12.62 36.95
C THR A 148 -27.98 13.65 37.45
N MET A 149 -27.02 14.07 36.61
CA MET A 149 -26.33 15.35 36.78
C MET A 149 -26.37 16.18 35.51
N LYS A 150 -26.85 17.40 35.74
CA LYS A 150 -27.08 18.51 34.83
C LYS A 150 -25.85 18.84 33.98
N GLN A 151 -26.15 19.20 32.73
CA GLN A 151 -25.28 20.01 31.89
C GLN A 151 -24.84 21.26 32.64
N ASN A 152 -23.53 21.51 32.67
CA ASN A 152 -22.99 22.84 32.81
C ASN A 152 -21.90 23.01 31.74
N SER A 153 -22.24 23.84 30.76
CA SER A 153 -21.37 24.33 29.72
C SER A 153 -20.32 25.27 30.32
N SER A 154 -19.04 24.97 30.12
CA SER A 154 -18.02 26.01 29.94
C SER A 154 -16.84 25.41 29.18
N ALA A 155 -16.56 26.01 28.03
CA ALA A 155 -15.63 25.56 27.01
C ALA A 155 -14.19 25.41 27.51
N GLN A 156 -13.54 24.32 27.07
CA GLN A 156 -12.12 24.32 26.78
C GLN A 156 -11.94 23.70 25.38
N LYS A 157 -11.95 24.56 24.36
CA LYS A 157 -11.62 24.23 22.99
C LYS A 157 -10.14 23.91 22.90
N SER A 158 -9.80 22.71 22.42
CA SER A 158 -8.78 22.48 21.41
C SER A 158 -8.74 21.00 21.03
N SER A 159 -9.68 20.56 20.19
CA SER A 159 -9.50 19.40 19.31
C SER A 159 -10.20 19.72 18.00
N THR A 160 -9.45 20.03 16.96
CA THR A 160 -9.94 20.11 15.58
C THR A 160 -10.41 18.71 15.18
N SER A 161 -11.71 18.45 15.28
CA SER A 161 -12.32 17.23 14.75
C SER A 161 -12.64 17.43 13.27
N CYS A 162 -12.08 16.59 12.43
CA CYS A 162 -12.52 16.33 11.05
C CYS A 162 -14.06 16.34 10.96
N ARG A 163 -14.64 17.22 10.14
CA ARG A 163 -16.10 17.23 9.89
C ARG A 163 -16.38 16.82 8.45
N THR A 164 -16.42 15.51 8.22
CA THR A 164 -17.20 14.93 7.12
C THR A 164 -18.69 15.21 7.35
N LYS A 165 -19.50 15.16 6.29
CA LYS A 165 -20.96 15.34 6.40
C LYS A 165 -21.60 14.37 7.40
N TYR A 166 -21.09 13.14 7.44
CA TYR A 166 -21.50 12.07 8.35
C TYR A 166 -20.33 11.59 9.20
N ASP A 167 -20.62 11.14 10.42
CA ASP A 167 -19.66 10.54 11.35
C ASP A 167 -19.35 9.10 10.93
N TYR A 168 -18.41 8.91 10.00
CA TYR A 168 -18.07 7.59 9.50
C TYR A 168 -17.46 6.67 10.57
N ASP A 169 -16.81 7.20 11.61
CA ASP A 169 -16.26 6.37 12.69
C ASP A 169 -17.40 5.67 13.45
N ASN A 170 -18.49 6.41 13.70
CA ASN A 170 -19.72 5.87 14.28
C ASN A 170 -20.44 4.90 13.32
N VAL A 171 -20.44 5.17 12.01
CA VAL A 171 -21.00 4.23 11.02
C VAL A 171 -20.24 2.90 11.04
N LEU A 172 -18.90 2.93 11.01
CA LEU A 172 -18.06 1.73 11.06
C LEU A 172 -18.26 0.95 12.36
N HIS A 173 -18.27 1.65 13.51
CA HIS A 173 -18.55 1.04 14.80
C HIS A 173 -19.89 0.30 14.80
N LYS A 174 -20.96 0.97 14.35
CA LYS A 174 -22.30 0.36 14.30
C LYS A 174 -22.38 -0.79 13.32
N SER A 175 -21.78 -0.67 12.13
CA SER A 175 -21.77 -1.75 11.14
C SER A 175 -21.12 -3.03 11.69
N LEU A 176 -20.09 -2.92 12.53
CA LEU A 176 -19.49 -4.10 13.17
C LEU A 176 -20.39 -4.73 14.25
N LEU A 177 -21.24 -3.94 14.92
CA LEU A 177 -22.26 -4.47 15.83
C LEU A 177 -23.30 -5.32 15.09
N PHE A 178 -23.62 -4.98 13.83
CA PHE A 178 -24.49 -5.81 13.00
C PHE A 178 -23.88 -7.22 12.81
N TYR A 179 -22.60 -7.34 12.45
CA TYR A 179 -21.96 -8.66 12.33
C TYR A 179 -21.95 -9.43 13.65
N GLU A 180 -21.75 -8.77 14.79
CA GLU A 180 -21.89 -9.40 16.11
C GLU A 180 -23.30 -9.92 16.36
N ALA A 181 -24.32 -9.17 15.92
CA ALA A 181 -25.72 -9.55 16.00
C ALA A 181 -26.10 -10.73 15.09
N GLN A 182 -25.24 -11.11 14.14
CA GLN A 182 -25.44 -12.28 13.27
C GLN A 182 -24.71 -13.54 13.76
N ARG A 183 -23.89 -13.48 14.82
CA ARG A 183 -23.09 -14.65 15.27
C ARG A 183 -23.98 -15.82 15.72
N SER A 184 -23.56 -17.04 15.36
CA SER A 184 -24.08 -18.30 15.93
C SER A 184 -22.97 -19.04 16.69
N GLY A 185 -23.33 -19.98 17.57
CA GLY A 185 -22.40 -20.70 18.44
C GLY A 185 -22.27 -20.09 19.84
N TYR A 186 -21.23 -20.47 20.58
CA TYR A 186 -20.88 -19.87 21.86
C TYR A 186 -20.30 -18.47 21.65
N LEU A 187 -21.02 -17.44 22.08
CA LEU A 187 -20.60 -16.05 21.90
C LEU A 187 -19.45 -15.68 22.85
N PRO A 188 -18.49 -14.87 22.41
CA PRO A 188 -17.38 -14.47 23.26
C PRO A 188 -17.87 -13.59 24.42
N THR A 189 -17.23 -13.67 25.58
CA THR A 189 -17.56 -12.80 26.73
C THR A 189 -17.34 -11.30 26.47
N THR A 190 -16.65 -10.97 25.38
CA THR A 190 -16.43 -9.60 24.88
C THR A 190 -17.50 -9.13 23.89
N GLN A 191 -18.53 -9.95 23.59
CA GLN A 191 -19.66 -9.59 22.73
C GLN A 191 -20.31 -8.28 23.20
N ARG A 192 -20.42 -7.31 22.29
CA ARG A 192 -20.96 -5.96 22.57
C ARG A 192 -22.48 -5.92 22.43
N VAL A 193 -23.05 -6.79 21.59
CA VAL A 193 -24.49 -6.96 21.43
C VAL A 193 -25.04 -7.84 22.56
N THR A 194 -25.53 -7.20 23.63
CA THR A 194 -25.88 -7.87 24.90
C THR A 194 -27.20 -8.64 24.90
N TRP A 195 -28.09 -8.36 23.93
CA TRP A 195 -29.38 -9.05 23.78
C TRP A 195 -29.29 -10.36 22.97
N ARG A 196 -28.09 -10.68 22.45
CA ARG A 196 -27.78 -11.98 21.84
C ARG A 196 -27.15 -12.90 22.87
N HIS A 197 -27.43 -14.20 22.77
CA HIS A 197 -26.79 -15.24 23.57
C HIS A 197 -26.35 -16.43 22.72
N ASP A 198 -25.73 -17.41 23.38
CA ASP A 198 -25.30 -18.66 22.77
C ASP A 198 -26.48 -19.32 22.07
N SER A 199 -26.28 -19.70 20.82
CA SER A 199 -27.32 -20.28 19.97
C SER A 199 -26.71 -21.32 19.04
N ALA A 200 -27.48 -22.33 18.66
CA ALA A 200 -27.00 -23.39 17.77
C ALA A 200 -25.70 -24.08 18.25
N THR A 201 -25.47 -24.17 19.57
CA THR A 201 -24.28 -24.77 20.21
C THR A 201 -24.17 -26.29 20.01
N ASP A 202 -25.29 -26.91 19.60
CA ASP A 202 -25.41 -28.33 19.28
C ASP A 202 -25.87 -28.60 17.85
N ASP A 203 -25.70 -27.62 16.94
CA ASP A 203 -26.15 -27.74 15.55
C ASP A 203 -25.26 -28.62 14.66
N ALA A 204 -25.70 -28.80 13.40
CA ALA A 204 -25.01 -29.50 12.32
C ALA A 204 -24.92 -31.04 12.43
N ILE A 205 -26.04 -31.69 12.12
CA ILE A 205 -26.06 -33.12 11.78
C ILE A 205 -25.84 -33.28 10.27
N ASP A 206 -24.75 -33.93 9.86
CA ASP A 206 -24.46 -34.23 8.46
C ASP A 206 -25.67 -34.93 7.81
N ALA A 207 -26.24 -34.29 6.79
CA ALA A 207 -27.47 -34.75 6.14
C ALA A 207 -27.31 -36.13 5.48
N ASP A 208 -26.11 -36.48 5.02
CA ASP A 208 -25.83 -37.76 4.37
C ASP A 208 -25.53 -38.87 5.41
N THR A 209 -24.74 -38.56 6.45
CA THR A 209 -24.23 -39.58 7.39
C THR A 209 -24.98 -39.67 8.72
N GLN A 210 -25.85 -38.69 9.01
CA GLN A 210 -26.57 -38.55 10.28
C GLN A 210 -25.65 -38.48 11.51
N ARG A 211 -24.39 -38.04 11.31
CA ARG A 211 -23.41 -37.82 12.38
C ARG A 211 -23.29 -36.34 12.70
N ARG A 212 -23.06 -36.03 13.98
CA ARG A 212 -22.74 -34.67 14.41
C ARG A 212 -21.38 -34.25 13.86
N VAL A 213 -21.30 -33.02 13.35
CA VAL A 213 -20.06 -32.36 12.94
C VAL A 213 -19.92 -31.03 13.69
N ASP A 214 -18.70 -30.63 14.02
CA ASP A 214 -18.47 -29.31 14.64
C ASP A 214 -18.49 -28.23 13.55
N LEU A 215 -19.64 -27.60 13.39
CA LEU A 215 -19.82 -26.40 12.56
C LEU A 215 -20.31 -25.22 13.42
N GLU A 216 -19.93 -25.22 14.69
CA GLU A 216 -20.24 -24.13 15.62
C GLU A 216 -19.48 -22.86 15.20
N GLY A 217 -20.16 -21.70 15.22
CA GLY A 217 -19.62 -20.43 14.76
C GLY A 217 -20.28 -19.94 13.46
N GLY A 218 -19.69 -18.90 12.86
CA GLY A 218 -20.20 -18.30 11.62
C GLY A 218 -21.36 -17.33 11.85
N TYR A 219 -21.95 -16.87 10.74
CA TYR A 219 -23.03 -15.89 10.72
C TYR A 219 -24.35 -16.49 10.23
N TYR A 220 -25.45 -15.99 10.77
CA TYR A 220 -26.79 -16.17 10.24
C TYR A 220 -27.04 -15.22 9.07
N ASP A 221 -27.77 -15.71 8.08
CA ASP A 221 -28.05 -15.00 6.84
C ASP A 221 -29.40 -14.27 6.86
N ALA A 222 -29.47 -13.07 6.29
CA ALA A 222 -30.69 -12.29 6.06
C ALA A 222 -31.66 -12.08 7.26
N GLY A 223 -31.20 -12.28 8.50
CA GLY A 223 -32.08 -12.29 9.68
C GLY A 223 -32.91 -13.58 9.83
N ASP A 224 -32.71 -14.54 8.94
CA ASP A 224 -33.06 -15.95 9.08
C ASP A 224 -31.98 -16.69 9.88
N HIS A 225 -32.33 -17.85 10.43
CA HIS A 225 -31.38 -18.63 11.23
C HIS A 225 -30.61 -19.67 10.41
N VAL A 226 -30.64 -19.61 9.08
CA VAL A 226 -29.83 -20.49 8.21
C VAL A 226 -28.42 -19.93 8.09
N LYS A 227 -27.43 -20.83 8.03
CA LYS A 227 -26.06 -20.48 7.62
C LYS A 227 -25.87 -20.86 6.16
N PHE A 228 -26.11 -19.93 5.23
CA PHE A 228 -25.82 -20.13 3.80
C PHE A 228 -24.36 -19.76 3.50
N GLY A 229 -23.53 -20.76 3.21
CA GLY A 229 -22.09 -20.57 3.05
C GLY A 229 -21.69 -19.68 1.88
N PHE A 230 -22.45 -19.70 0.78
CA PHE A 230 -22.08 -18.96 -0.44
C PHE A 230 -22.20 -17.43 -0.29
N PRO A 231 -23.36 -16.85 0.06
CA PRO A 231 -23.46 -15.40 0.30
C PRO A 231 -22.57 -14.94 1.45
N ILE A 232 -22.40 -15.75 2.49
CA ILE A 232 -21.52 -15.42 3.61
C ILE A 232 -20.04 -15.43 3.19
N ALA A 233 -19.61 -16.34 2.31
CA ALA A 233 -18.26 -16.33 1.77
C ALA A 233 -18.00 -15.06 0.95
N SER A 234 -18.96 -14.63 0.13
CA SER A 234 -18.89 -13.36 -0.60
C SER A 234 -18.79 -12.16 0.35
N ALA A 235 -19.63 -12.13 1.39
CA ALA A 235 -19.59 -11.09 2.41
C ALA A 235 -18.21 -11.05 3.10
N ALA A 236 -17.68 -12.22 3.47
CA ALA A 236 -16.37 -12.35 4.10
C ALA A 236 -15.24 -11.84 3.20
N THR A 237 -15.24 -12.18 1.90
CA THR A 237 -14.22 -11.71 0.97
C THR A 237 -14.26 -10.18 0.83
N VAL A 238 -15.44 -9.59 0.62
CA VAL A 238 -15.60 -8.13 0.44
C VAL A 238 -15.30 -7.35 1.71
N LEU A 239 -15.73 -7.88 2.86
CA LEU A 239 -15.44 -7.32 4.18
C LEU A 239 -13.92 -7.33 4.45
N THR A 240 -13.27 -8.46 4.18
CA THR A 240 -11.81 -8.60 4.32
C THR A 240 -11.06 -7.72 3.33
N TRP A 241 -11.56 -7.60 2.09
CA TRP A 241 -10.98 -6.71 1.08
C TRP A 241 -10.98 -5.26 1.55
N GLY A 242 -12.09 -4.76 2.09
CA GLY A 242 -12.14 -3.41 2.67
C GLY A 242 -11.18 -3.22 3.84
N ALA A 243 -10.96 -4.24 4.67
CA ALA A 243 -9.98 -4.18 5.75
C ALA A 243 -8.52 -4.21 5.27
N ILE A 244 -8.25 -4.90 4.16
CA ILE A 244 -6.94 -4.90 3.50
C ILE A 244 -6.65 -3.52 2.91
N GLU A 245 -7.56 -2.96 2.11
CA GLU A 245 -7.33 -1.67 1.42
C GLU A 245 -7.43 -0.46 2.36
N TYR A 246 -8.34 -0.51 3.34
CA TYR A 246 -8.73 0.63 4.16
C TYR A 246 -8.56 0.36 5.67
N GLY A 247 -7.64 -0.53 6.04
CA GLY A 247 -7.36 -0.89 7.44
C GLY A 247 -7.08 0.32 8.35
N ASP A 248 -6.50 1.39 7.80
CA ASP A 248 -6.24 2.62 8.54
C ASP A 248 -7.50 3.39 8.92
N ALA A 249 -8.59 3.30 8.15
CA ALA A 249 -9.87 3.87 8.55
C ALA A 249 -10.43 3.17 9.80
N TYR A 250 -10.35 1.84 9.85
CA TYR A 250 -10.74 1.08 11.04
C TYR A 250 -9.83 1.37 12.23
N LYS A 251 -8.51 1.52 12.02
CA LYS A 251 -7.58 1.94 13.09
C LYS A 251 -7.91 3.35 13.61
N ALA A 252 -8.23 4.28 12.71
CA ALA A 252 -8.59 5.66 13.05
C ALA A 252 -9.91 5.72 13.84
N ALA A 253 -10.89 4.89 13.48
CA ALA A 253 -12.13 4.73 14.22
C ALA A 253 -11.96 3.97 15.56
N GLY A 254 -10.82 3.32 15.78
CA GLY A 254 -10.58 2.47 16.95
C GLY A 254 -11.22 1.09 16.87
N GLU A 255 -11.66 0.68 15.69
CA GLU A 255 -12.46 -0.53 15.43
C GLU A 255 -11.68 -1.67 14.77
N MET A 256 -10.38 -1.50 14.48
CA MET A 256 -9.56 -2.55 13.87
C MET A 256 -9.57 -3.90 14.63
N PRO A 257 -9.53 -3.94 15.98
CA PRO A 257 -9.66 -5.20 16.70
C PRO A 257 -10.98 -5.94 16.42
N GLU A 258 -12.07 -5.19 16.31
CA GLU A 258 -13.41 -5.74 16.09
C GLU A 258 -13.62 -6.13 14.62
N MET A 259 -13.01 -5.39 13.70
CA MET A 259 -12.89 -5.75 12.30
C MET A 259 -12.16 -7.10 12.14
N LEU A 260 -11.00 -7.26 12.79
CA LEU A 260 -10.26 -8.52 12.78
C LEU A 260 -11.06 -9.66 13.44
N ALA A 261 -11.74 -9.39 14.55
CA ALA A 261 -12.60 -10.37 15.21
C ALA A 261 -13.78 -10.79 14.31
N ALA A 262 -14.37 -9.86 13.56
CA ALA A 262 -15.46 -10.14 12.63
C ALA A 262 -15.00 -11.03 11.45
N VAL A 263 -13.84 -10.73 10.84
CA VAL A 263 -13.28 -11.59 9.78
C VAL A 263 -12.90 -12.96 10.34
N LYS A 264 -12.21 -12.99 11.48
CA LYS A 264 -11.76 -14.23 12.09
C LYS A 264 -12.91 -15.15 12.48
N TRP A 265 -14.02 -14.59 12.98
CA TRP A 265 -15.21 -15.37 13.34
C TRP A 265 -15.75 -16.20 12.18
N ILE A 266 -15.81 -15.61 10.98
CA ILE A 266 -16.33 -16.31 9.82
C ILE A 266 -15.28 -17.24 9.17
N THR A 267 -14.02 -16.85 9.17
CA THR A 267 -12.98 -17.74 8.61
C THR A 267 -12.70 -18.94 9.51
N ASP A 268 -12.85 -18.82 10.83
CA ASP A 268 -12.81 -19.98 11.75
C ASP A 268 -13.92 -20.98 11.42
N TYR A 269 -15.12 -20.50 11.08
CA TYR A 269 -16.21 -21.35 10.61
C TYR A 269 -15.88 -22.01 9.27
N PHE A 270 -15.30 -21.30 8.29
CA PHE A 270 -14.88 -21.91 7.02
C PHE A 270 -13.80 -22.97 7.19
N LEU A 271 -12.86 -22.76 8.13
CA LEU A 271 -11.84 -23.76 8.47
C LEU A 271 -12.46 -25.03 9.06
N LYS A 272 -13.49 -24.91 9.90
CA LYS A 272 -14.28 -26.05 10.40
C LYS A 272 -15.11 -26.72 9.30
N ALA A 273 -15.66 -25.94 8.37
CA ALA A 273 -16.48 -26.43 7.26
C ALA A 273 -15.67 -27.17 6.19
N HIS A 274 -14.39 -26.82 6.01
CA HIS A 274 -13.47 -27.52 5.11
C HIS A 274 -12.75 -28.66 5.86
N VAL A 275 -13.41 -29.82 5.91
CA VAL A 275 -12.96 -30.97 6.72
C VAL A 275 -11.96 -31.87 5.99
N GLU A 276 -12.00 -31.90 4.67
CA GLU A 276 -11.12 -32.67 3.79
C GLU A 276 -10.93 -31.92 2.47
N PRO A 277 -9.82 -32.14 1.72
CA PRO A 277 -9.50 -31.35 0.53
C PRO A 277 -10.59 -31.21 -0.53
N ASN A 278 -11.52 -32.17 -0.62
CA ASN A 278 -12.64 -32.16 -1.58
C ASN A 278 -14.01 -32.23 -0.89
N VAL A 279 -14.11 -31.77 0.36
CA VAL A 279 -15.37 -31.75 1.13
C VAL A 279 -15.51 -30.41 1.84
N LEU A 280 -16.57 -29.68 1.50
CA LEU A 280 -16.91 -28.40 2.13
C LEU A 280 -18.38 -28.39 2.54
N TYR A 281 -18.66 -28.14 3.82
CA TYR A 281 -20.02 -27.86 4.29
C TYR A 281 -20.46 -26.47 3.84
N GLY A 282 -21.53 -26.42 3.05
CA GLY A 282 -22.03 -25.20 2.41
C GLY A 282 -23.29 -24.64 3.04
N GLN A 283 -23.99 -25.40 3.88
CA GLN A 283 -25.23 -24.96 4.50
C GLN A 283 -25.47 -25.66 5.84
N VAL A 284 -25.96 -24.92 6.85
CA VAL A 284 -26.50 -25.48 8.10
C VAL A 284 -27.88 -24.90 8.38
N GLY A 285 -28.86 -25.77 8.61
CA GLY A 285 -30.28 -25.42 8.66
C GLY A 285 -31.00 -25.75 7.34
N LYS A 286 -32.34 -25.72 7.36
CA LYS A 286 -33.18 -25.96 6.17
C LYS A 286 -33.87 -24.65 5.82
N GLY A 287 -33.61 -24.13 4.63
CA GLY A 287 -34.11 -22.83 4.16
C GLY A 287 -35.58 -22.60 4.48
N GLN A 288 -36.47 -23.50 4.04
CA GLN A 288 -37.91 -23.35 4.27
C GLN A 288 -38.33 -23.45 5.75
N LEU A 289 -37.65 -24.30 6.53
CA LEU A 289 -38.00 -24.52 7.94
C LEU A 289 -37.58 -23.33 8.79
N ASP A 290 -36.35 -22.86 8.60
CA ASP A 290 -35.81 -21.68 9.27
C ASP A 290 -36.57 -20.42 8.85
N HIS A 291 -36.88 -20.25 7.55
CA HIS A 291 -37.67 -19.12 7.05
C HIS A 291 -39.08 -19.09 7.67
N GLY A 292 -39.72 -20.26 7.81
CA GLY A 292 -41.03 -20.43 8.45
C GLY A 292 -41.06 -20.24 9.99
N TYR A 293 -39.91 -20.01 10.63
CA TYR A 293 -39.80 -19.80 12.06
C TYR A 293 -39.54 -18.33 12.40
N TRP A 294 -40.42 -17.71 13.19
CA TRP A 294 -40.24 -16.35 13.70
C TRP A 294 -39.95 -16.40 15.21
N GLY A 295 -38.68 -16.28 15.58
CA GLY A 295 -38.24 -16.33 16.98
C GLY A 295 -36.74 -16.06 17.14
N ARG A 296 -36.26 -16.12 18.39
CA ARG A 296 -34.85 -15.96 18.74
C ARG A 296 -34.05 -17.22 18.35
N PRO A 297 -32.83 -17.10 17.82
CA PRO A 297 -32.00 -18.27 17.51
C PRO A 297 -31.66 -19.09 18.76
N GLU A 298 -31.65 -18.45 19.93
CA GLU A 298 -31.46 -19.06 21.25
C GLU A 298 -32.61 -20.02 21.65
N ASP A 299 -33.81 -19.85 21.07
CA ASP A 299 -35.00 -20.65 21.37
C ASP A 299 -35.26 -21.76 20.34
N MET A 300 -34.38 -21.91 19.33
CA MET A 300 -34.58 -22.89 18.27
C MET A 300 -34.47 -24.32 18.81
N THR A 301 -35.52 -25.10 18.56
CA THR A 301 -35.57 -26.55 18.87
C THR A 301 -35.70 -27.42 17.62
N MET A 302 -35.69 -26.78 16.44
CA MET A 302 -35.88 -27.44 15.16
C MET A 302 -34.63 -28.18 14.66
N ASP A 303 -34.83 -29.14 13.76
CA ASP A 303 -33.74 -29.87 13.10
C ASP A 303 -32.86 -28.94 12.26
N ARG A 304 -31.54 -29.01 12.48
CA ARG A 304 -30.54 -28.22 11.75
C ARG A 304 -29.51 -29.11 11.04
N PRO A 305 -29.87 -29.73 9.91
CA PRO A 305 -28.94 -30.56 9.14
C PRO A 305 -27.83 -29.70 8.51
N ALA A 306 -26.69 -30.32 8.27
CA ALA A 306 -25.55 -29.75 7.57
C ALA A 306 -25.39 -30.42 6.19
N TYR A 307 -25.35 -29.60 5.15
CA TYR A 307 -25.21 -30.03 3.76
C TYR A 307 -23.82 -29.68 3.24
N LYS A 308 -23.25 -30.58 2.44
CA LYS A 308 -21.88 -30.46 1.91
C LYS A 308 -21.82 -30.68 0.40
N ILE A 309 -20.85 -30.04 -0.21
CA ILE A 309 -20.40 -30.33 -1.57
C ILE A 309 -19.21 -31.29 -1.51
N THR A 310 -19.11 -32.15 -2.52
CA THR A 310 -18.07 -33.17 -2.65
C THR A 310 -17.63 -33.32 -4.10
N ALA A 311 -16.62 -34.13 -4.37
CA ALA A 311 -16.22 -34.47 -5.75
C ALA A 311 -17.37 -35.03 -6.63
N SER A 312 -18.35 -35.73 -6.04
CA SER A 312 -19.52 -36.27 -6.74
C SER A 312 -20.76 -35.37 -6.71
N LYS A 313 -20.74 -34.35 -5.84
CA LYS A 313 -21.75 -33.29 -5.71
C LYS A 313 -21.03 -31.92 -5.72
N PRO A 314 -20.49 -31.47 -6.87
CA PRO A 314 -19.60 -30.31 -6.95
C PRO A 314 -20.30 -28.97 -6.67
N GLY A 315 -19.52 -27.96 -6.26
CA GLY A 315 -19.98 -26.59 -6.04
C GLY A 315 -18.82 -25.60 -6.13
N SER A 316 -18.33 -25.38 -7.34
CA SER A 316 -17.16 -24.55 -7.66
C SER A 316 -17.35 -23.08 -7.30
N ASP A 317 -18.58 -22.58 -7.41
CA ASP A 317 -18.97 -21.24 -6.98
C ASP A 317 -18.73 -21.07 -5.47
N LEU A 318 -19.34 -21.92 -4.64
CA LEU A 318 -19.15 -21.92 -3.19
C LEU A 318 -17.68 -22.17 -2.79
N ALA A 319 -17.04 -23.19 -3.35
CA ALA A 319 -15.66 -23.55 -3.01
C ALA A 319 -14.67 -22.48 -3.47
N GLY A 320 -14.87 -21.88 -4.64
CA GLY A 320 -14.08 -20.77 -5.16
C GLY A 320 -14.22 -19.53 -4.28
N GLU A 321 -15.44 -19.12 -3.93
CA GLU A 321 -15.65 -17.95 -3.07
C GLU A 321 -15.07 -18.16 -1.67
N THR A 322 -15.23 -19.36 -1.09
CA THR A 322 -14.64 -19.69 0.21
C THR A 322 -13.10 -19.67 0.14
N ALA A 323 -12.52 -20.13 -0.97
CA ALA A 323 -11.08 -20.01 -1.21
C ALA A 323 -10.63 -18.55 -1.30
N ALA A 324 -11.41 -17.68 -1.96
CA ALA A 324 -11.14 -16.25 -2.04
C ALA A 324 -11.15 -15.60 -0.64
N ALA A 325 -12.17 -15.89 0.18
CA ALA A 325 -12.29 -15.38 1.55
C ALA A 325 -11.10 -15.79 2.42
N LEU A 326 -10.68 -17.07 2.36
CA LEU A 326 -9.55 -17.57 3.13
C LEU A 326 -8.19 -17.05 2.60
N ALA A 327 -8.05 -16.85 1.29
CA ALA A 327 -6.87 -16.22 0.70
C ALA A 327 -6.75 -14.74 1.10
N ALA A 328 -7.86 -14.00 1.11
CA ALA A 328 -7.92 -12.63 1.62
C ALA A 328 -7.57 -12.58 3.11
N ALA A 329 -8.14 -13.48 3.93
CA ALA A 329 -7.82 -13.54 5.35
C ALA A 329 -6.34 -13.89 5.61
N ALA A 330 -5.75 -14.76 4.80
CA ALA A 330 -4.32 -15.05 4.88
C ALA A 330 -3.45 -13.80 4.68
N ILE A 331 -3.85 -12.88 3.81
CA ILE A 331 -3.19 -11.57 3.65
C ILE A 331 -3.41 -10.72 4.91
N LEU A 332 -4.67 -10.55 5.34
CA LEU A 332 -5.04 -9.67 6.46
C LEU A 332 -4.32 -10.07 7.77
N PHE A 333 -4.22 -11.37 8.05
CA PHE A 333 -3.60 -11.88 9.27
C PHE A 333 -2.09 -12.13 9.15
N GLN A 334 -1.47 -11.91 8.00
CA GLN A 334 -0.06 -12.26 7.76
C GLN A 334 0.89 -11.66 8.79
N GLN A 335 0.63 -10.43 9.23
CA GLN A 335 1.47 -9.71 10.19
C GLN A 335 1.06 -9.97 11.66
N THR A 336 -0.23 -10.14 11.93
CA THR A 336 -0.76 -10.23 13.30
C THR A 336 -0.85 -11.66 13.84
N ASP A 337 -1.10 -12.63 12.95
CA ASP A 337 -1.15 -14.06 13.27
C ASP A 337 -0.64 -14.90 12.07
N PRO A 338 0.69 -15.01 11.90
CA PRO A 338 1.29 -15.72 10.77
C PRO A 338 0.92 -17.21 10.71
N THR A 339 0.66 -17.84 11.86
CA THR A 339 0.24 -19.24 11.92
C THR A 339 -1.17 -19.40 11.38
N TYR A 340 -2.10 -18.55 11.84
CA TYR A 340 -3.46 -18.53 11.30
C TYR A 340 -3.50 -18.17 9.83
N SER A 341 -2.68 -17.21 9.40
CA SER A 341 -2.51 -16.85 7.99
C SER A 341 -2.07 -18.04 7.14
N ALA A 342 -1.08 -18.83 7.60
CA ALA A 342 -0.64 -20.04 6.91
C ALA A 342 -1.74 -21.10 6.82
N THR A 343 -2.53 -21.30 7.89
CA THR A 343 -3.67 -22.22 7.90
C THR A 343 -4.74 -21.79 6.90
N CYS A 344 -5.13 -20.51 6.90
CA CYS A 344 -6.10 -19.97 5.93
C CYS A 344 -5.61 -20.18 4.49
N LEU A 345 -4.33 -19.89 4.23
CA LEU A 345 -3.75 -20.04 2.90
C LEU A 345 -3.68 -21.50 2.44
N GLN A 346 -3.46 -22.44 3.34
CA GLN A 346 -3.48 -23.86 3.02
C GLN A 346 -4.89 -24.27 2.56
N HIS A 347 -5.91 -23.99 3.38
CA HIS A 347 -7.30 -24.33 3.06
C HIS A 347 -7.77 -23.63 1.77
N ALA A 348 -7.38 -22.36 1.56
CA ALA A 348 -7.68 -21.63 0.33
C ALA A 348 -7.16 -22.33 -0.94
N ARG A 349 -5.93 -22.87 -0.88
CA ARG A 349 -5.34 -23.60 -2.03
C ARG A 349 -6.05 -24.93 -2.28
N GLU A 350 -6.37 -25.66 -1.22
CA GLU A 350 -7.08 -26.94 -1.31
C GLU A 350 -8.49 -26.74 -1.89
N LEU A 351 -9.26 -25.77 -1.36
CA LEU A 351 -10.58 -25.43 -1.86
C LEU A 351 -10.57 -24.92 -3.30
N TYR A 352 -9.59 -24.11 -3.70
CA TYR A 352 -9.46 -23.68 -5.08
C TYR A 352 -9.18 -24.85 -6.02
N ASN A 353 -8.29 -25.78 -5.63
CA ASN A 353 -8.03 -26.99 -6.41
C ASN A 353 -9.27 -27.86 -6.53
N PHE A 354 -10.05 -28.01 -5.45
CA PHE A 354 -11.33 -28.70 -5.46
C PHE A 354 -12.32 -28.04 -6.43
N ALA A 355 -12.48 -26.72 -6.35
CA ALA A 355 -13.37 -25.93 -7.19
C ALA A 355 -13.02 -26.02 -8.69
N ASP A 356 -11.75 -25.89 -9.06
CA ASP A 356 -11.32 -25.93 -10.47
C ASP A 356 -11.35 -27.35 -11.06
N THR A 357 -11.14 -28.38 -10.22
CA THR A 357 -11.13 -29.79 -10.64
C THR A 357 -12.54 -30.35 -10.81
N TYR A 358 -13.42 -30.15 -9.82
CA TYR A 358 -14.75 -30.74 -9.79
C TYR A 358 -15.80 -29.65 -10.01
N ARG A 359 -16.15 -29.45 -11.29
CA ARG A 359 -16.93 -28.31 -11.75
C ARG A 359 -18.44 -28.50 -11.59
N GLY A 360 -19.10 -27.53 -10.96
CA GLY A 360 -20.57 -27.50 -10.83
C GLY A 360 -21.04 -26.36 -9.94
N LYS A 361 -22.35 -26.12 -9.93
CA LYS A 361 -22.97 -25.10 -9.05
C LYS A 361 -23.34 -25.74 -7.73
N TYR A 362 -23.08 -25.06 -6.61
CA TYR A 362 -23.37 -25.64 -5.30
C TYR A 362 -24.88 -25.84 -5.09
N SER A 363 -25.73 -25.02 -5.71
CA SER A 363 -27.20 -25.13 -5.60
C SER A 363 -27.77 -26.36 -6.32
N ASP A 364 -27.02 -26.93 -7.28
CA ASP A 364 -27.37 -28.22 -7.89
C ASP A 364 -27.07 -29.39 -6.93
N SER A 365 -26.07 -29.21 -6.06
CA SER A 365 -25.60 -30.21 -5.09
C SER A 365 -26.32 -30.12 -3.74
N ILE A 366 -26.67 -28.90 -3.31
CA ILE A 366 -27.44 -28.59 -2.11
C ILE A 366 -28.76 -27.98 -2.58
N THR A 367 -29.70 -28.84 -2.95
CA THR A 367 -30.93 -28.42 -3.64
C THR A 367 -31.86 -27.55 -2.80
N ASP A 368 -31.73 -27.60 -1.47
CA ASP A 368 -32.44 -26.72 -0.53
C ASP A 368 -32.11 -25.23 -0.77
N ALA A 369 -30.89 -24.92 -1.24
CA ALA A 369 -30.48 -23.56 -1.55
C ALA A 369 -31.16 -22.98 -2.81
N ASN A 370 -31.74 -23.80 -3.69
CA ASN A 370 -32.28 -23.34 -4.99
C ASN A 370 -33.45 -22.35 -4.88
N GLN A 371 -34.12 -22.29 -3.74
CA GLN A 371 -35.25 -21.37 -3.53
C GLN A 371 -34.80 -20.00 -3.01
N PHE A 372 -33.54 -19.88 -2.60
CA PHE A 372 -32.99 -18.70 -1.93
C PHE A 372 -31.80 -18.14 -2.72
N TYR A 373 -30.77 -18.97 -2.92
CA TYR A 373 -29.50 -18.62 -3.53
C TYR A 373 -29.19 -19.53 -4.72
N LYS A 374 -30.09 -19.54 -5.70
CA LYS A 374 -29.86 -20.26 -6.96
C LYS A 374 -28.76 -19.57 -7.75
N GLY A 375 -27.71 -20.30 -8.13
CA GLY A 375 -26.68 -19.75 -9.01
C GLY A 375 -27.25 -19.45 -10.41
N TYR A 376 -27.55 -18.18 -10.70
CA TYR A 376 -28.09 -17.75 -12.00
C TYR A 376 -27.00 -17.63 -13.07
N GLY A 377 -25.76 -17.33 -12.67
CA GLY A 377 -24.58 -17.19 -13.53
C GLY A 377 -23.80 -18.48 -13.76
N THR A 378 -22.51 -18.37 -14.05
CA THR A 378 -21.58 -19.51 -14.08
C THR A 378 -20.90 -19.64 -12.71
N TYR A 379 -19.91 -20.52 -12.58
CA TYR A 379 -18.95 -20.54 -11.45
C TYR A 379 -17.57 -20.00 -11.88
N VAL A 380 -17.46 -19.52 -13.12
CA VAL A 380 -16.18 -19.15 -13.74
C VAL A 380 -15.65 -17.86 -13.13
N ASP A 381 -16.54 -16.96 -12.76
CA ASP A 381 -16.22 -15.70 -12.11
C ASP A 381 -15.71 -15.93 -10.68
N GLU A 382 -16.30 -16.84 -9.88
CA GLU A 382 -15.70 -17.26 -8.61
C GLU A 382 -14.33 -17.92 -8.78
N LEU A 383 -14.12 -18.72 -9.83
CA LEU A 383 -12.80 -19.30 -10.11
C LEU A 383 -11.77 -18.22 -10.50
N ALA A 384 -12.16 -17.23 -11.29
CA ALA A 384 -11.30 -16.08 -11.63
C ALA A 384 -10.97 -15.26 -10.38
N TRP A 385 -11.98 -15.03 -9.54
CA TRP A 385 -11.89 -14.27 -8.29
C TRP A 385 -10.97 -14.95 -7.27
N ALA A 386 -11.17 -16.24 -7.01
CA ALA A 386 -10.34 -17.03 -6.11
C ALA A 386 -8.89 -17.12 -6.59
N ALA A 387 -8.67 -17.34 -7.89
CA ALA A 387 -7.34 -17.34 -8.48
C ALA A 387 -6.64 -15.97 -8.33
N SER A 388 -7.39 -14.87 -8.44
CA SER A 388 -6.87 -13.51 -8.25
C SER A 388 -6.43 -13.27 -6.80
N TRP A 389 -7.24 -13.68 -5.83
CA TRP A 389 -6.88 -13.60 -4.41
C TRP A 389 -5.72 -14.52 -4.03
N LEU A 390 -5.64 -15.73 -4.58
CA LEU A 390 -4.50 -16.62 -4.38
C LEU A 390 -3.23 -16.09 -5.02
N TYR A 391 -3.32 -15.43 -6.18
CA TYR A 391 -2.17 -14.73 -6.74
C TYR A 391 -1.72 -13.60 -5.81
N ARG A 392 -2.64 -12.75 -5.34
CA ARG A 392 -2.34 -11.67 -4.39
C ARG A 392 -1.72 -12.19 -3.10
N ALA A 393 -2.19 -13.32 -2.57
CA ALA A 393 -1.70 -13.91 -1.33
C ALA A 393 -0.35 -14.64 -1.47
N THR A 394 0.05 -15.04 -2.69
CA THR A 394 1.21 -15.92 -2.88
C THR A 394 2.28 -15.43 -3.84
N GLY A 395 1.97 -14.46 -4.71
CA GLY A 395 2.82 -14.04 -5.82
C GLY A 395 3.06 -15.11 -6.89
N LYS A 396 2.43 -16.29 -6.80
CA LYS A 396 2.69 -17.40 -7.73
C LYS A 396 1.98 -17.20 -9.06
N SER A 397 2.75 -17.05 -10.13
CA SER A 397 2.26 -16.82 -11.50
C SER A 397 1.25 -17.85 -12.01
N GLN A 398 1.27 -19.09 -11.50
CA GLN A 398 0.28 -20.11 -11.84
C GLN A 398 -1.17 -19.67 -11.55
N TYR A 399 -1.40 -18.92 -10.45
CA TYR A 399 -2.74 -18.45 -10.11
C TYR A 399 -3.13 -17.24 -10.96
N LEU A 400 -2.18 -16.38 -11.34
CA LEU A 400 -2.43 -15.31 -12.32
C LEU A 400 -2.84 -15.88 -13.68
N GLN A 401 -2.15 -16.92 -14.17
CA GLN A 401 -2.49 -17.58 -15.42
C GLN A 401 -3.89 -18.20 -15.36
N LYS A 402 -4.23 -18.83 -14.23
CA LYS A 402 -5.59 -19.37 -14.00
C LYS A 402 -6.65 -18.27 -13.97
N ALA A 403 -6.40 -17.17 -13.26
CA ALA A 403 -7.31 -16.02 -13.23
C ALA A 403 -7.58 -15.48 -14.65
N GLN A 404 -6.54 -15.31 -15.46
CA GLN A 404 -6.64 -14.89 -16.86
C GLN A 404 -7.41 -15.89 -17.73
N GLN A 405 -7.18 -17.20 -17.53
CA GLN A 405 -7.91 -18.26 -18.24
C GLN A 405 -9.40 -18.25 -17.92
N HIS A 406 -9.77 -18.11 -16.65
CA HIS A 406 -11.18 -18.01 -16.26
C HIS A 406 -11.81 -16.71 -16.74
N TYR A 407 -11.12 -15.58 -16.58
CA TYR A 407 -11.57 -14.27 -17.05
C TYR A 407 -11.87 -14.24 -18.56
N ALA A 408 -11.08 -14.93 -19.38
CA ALA A 408 -11.30 -15.02 -20.83
C ALA A 408 -12.65 -15.69 -21.21
N ASN A 409 -13.29 -16.39 -20.28
CA ASN A 409 -14.59 -17.03 -20.46
C ASN A 409 -15.74 -16.23 -19.82
N LEU A 410 -15.46 -15.05 -19.26
CA LEU A 410 -16.47 -14.12 -18.76
C LEU A 410 -16.95 -13.21 -19.88
N TYR A 411 -18.15 -12.65 -19.72
CA TYR A 411 -18.70 -11.63 -20.62
C TYR A 411 -18.71 -10.28 -19.88
N PRO A 412 -17.57 -9.57 -19.83
CA PRO A 412 -17.43 -8.35 -19.04
C PRO A 412 -18.24 -7.17 -19.59
N GLU A 413 -18.58 -7.17 -20.88
CA GLU A 413 -19.35 -6.11 -21.51
C GLU A 413 -20.82 -6.20 -21.07
N GLY A 414 -21.20 -5.40 -20.06
CA GLY A 414 -22.57 -5.32 -19.55
C GLY A 414 -22.75 -5.72 -18.08
N THR A 415 -21.68 -6.09 -17.37
CA THR A 415 -21.73 -6.31 -15.92
C THR A 415 -22.11 -5.01 -15.21
N SER A 416 -23.16 -5.07 -14.38
CA SER A 416 -23.66 -3.92 -13.60
C SER A 416 -23.60 -4.13 -12.09
N GLU A 417 -23.07 -5.26 -11.62
CA GLU A 417 -23.06 -5.61 -10.20
C GLU A 417 -21.77 -6.30 -9.76
N LEU A 418 -21.48 -6.16 -8.47
CA LEU A 418 -20.62 -7.05 -7.68
C LEU A 418 -21.53 -7.61 -6.59
N SER A 419 -21.85 -8.89 -6.65
CA SER A 419 -22.85 -9.52 -5.78
C SER A 419 -22.36 -10.86 -5.26
N TRP A 420 -23.14 -11.50 -4.38
CA TRP A 420 -22.85 -12.86 -3.94
C TRP A 420 -22.80 -13.87 -5.09
N ALA A 421 -23.43 -13.58 -6.24
CA ALA A 421 -23.51 -14.47 -7.40
C ALA A 421 -22.68 -14.05 -8.62
N ASP A 422 -22.17 -12.81 -8.66
CA ASP A 422 -21.37 -12.29 -9.77
C ASP A 422 -20.11 -11.57 -9.26
N LYS A 423 -18.93 -12.11 -9.59
CA LYS A 423 -17.61 -11.51 -9.25
C LYS A 423 -16.94 -10.81 -10.43
N THR A 424 -17.60 -10.73 -11.57
CA THR A 424 -17.02 -10.23 -12.82
C THR A 424 -16.46 -8.82 -12.65
N ALA A 425 -17.20 -7.91 -12.01
CA ALA A 425 -16.73 -6.55 -11.72
C ALA A 425 -15.49 -6.52 -10.80
N GLY A 426 -15.36 -7.48 -9.88
CA GLY A 426 -14.23 -7.58 -8.94
C GLY A 426 -12.93 -8.03 -9.61
N VAL A 427 -13.00 -8.84 -10.68
CA VAL A 427 -11.81 -9.34 -11.42
C VAL A 427 -11.41 -8.47 -12.61
N MET A 428 -12.18 -7.43 -12.92
CA MET A 428 -11.88 -6.49 -13.99
C MET A 428 -10.74 -5.54 -13.61
N ARG A 429 -9.97 -5.16 -14.63
CA ARG A 429 -9.11 -3.98 -14.54
C ARG A 429 -9.97 -2.74 -14.79
N THR A 430 -10.06 -1.86 -13.80
CA THR A 430 -10.79 -0.59 -13.95
C THR A 430 -9.94 0.44 -14.71
N TRP A 431 -10.60 1.19 -15.60
CA TRP A 431 -10.03 2.32 -16.33
C TRP A 431 -10.97 3.52 -16.12
N GLY A 432 -10.44 4.73 -15.86
CA GLY A 432 -11.26 5.95 -15.67
C GLY A 432 -10.76 6.87 -14.56
N SER A 433 -11.51 7.96 -14.32
CA SER A 433 -11.16 8.99 -13.32
C SER A 433 -11.45 8.51 -11.90
N THR A 434 -10.39 8.32 -11.10
CA THR A 434 -10.49 7.98 -9.67
C THR A 434 -11.34 8.97 -8.87
N GLN A 435 -11.39 10.23 -9.30
CA GLN A 435 -12.19 11.27 -8.63
C GLN A 435 -13.69 11.10 -8.90
N GLU A 436 -14.09 10.77 -10.12
CA GLU A 436 -15.50 10.58 -10.49
C GLU A 436 -16.08 9.36 -9.78
N TYR A 437 -15.35 8.25 -9.73
CA TYR A 437 -15.78 7.06 -9.00
C TYR A 437 -15.90 7.30 -7.49
N ARG A 438 -14.99 8.09 -6.91
CA ARG A 438 -15.07 8.46 -5.49
C ARG A 438 -16.28 9.36 -5.20
N LEU A 439 -16.53 10.36 -6.04
CA LEU A 439 -17.70 11.24 -5.88
C LEU A 439 -19.01 10.47 -6.03
N PHE A 440 -19.06 9.53 -6.98
CA PHE A 440 -20.21 8.64 -7.14
C PHE A 440 -20.42 7.79 -5.88
N ALA A 441 -19.38 7.12 -5.39
CA ALA A 441 -19.45 6.33 -4.16
C ALA A 441 -19.87 7.18 -2.94
N GLU A 442 -19.32 8.39 -2.80
CA GLU A 442 -19.70 9.33 -1.76
C GLU A 442 -21.18 9.71 -1.84
N GLN A 443 -21.67 10.05 -3.03
CA GLN A 443 -23.07 10.37 -3.26
C GLN A 443 -23.99 9.21 -2.87
N GLN A 444 -23.66 7.97 -3.26
CA GLN A 444 -24.46 6.80 -2.93
C GLN A 444 -24.47 6.52 -1.42
N ILE A 445 -23.30 6.55 -0.76
CA ILE A 445 -23.22 6.34 0.69
C ILE A 445 -23.92 7.46 1.45
N HIS A 446 -23.77 8.73 1.05
CA HIS A 446 -24.46 9.85 1.70
C HIS A 446 -25.97 9.76 1.54
N TYR A 447 -26.47 9.28 0.40
CA TYR A 447 -27.88 8.96 0.23
C TYR A 447 -28.34 7.90 1.24
N MET A 448 -27.59 6.80 1.40
CA MET A 448 -27.86 5.76 2.39
C MET A 448 -27.84 6.32 3.84
N LEU A 449 -26.96 7.28 4.12
CA LEU A 449 -26.77 7.87 5.45
C LEU A 449 -27.76 8.99 5.79
N GLY A 450 -28.40 9.64 4.81
CA GLY A 450 -29.38 10.69 5.12
C GLY A 450 -29.72 11.71 4.03
N ASP A 451 -29.01 11.77 2.89
CA ASP A 451 -29.16 12.87 1.93
C ASP A 451 -30.55 12.92 1.27
N GLY A 452 -31.24 11.78 1.20
CA GLY A 452 -32.63 11.68 0.74
C GLY A 452 -33.66 12.12 1.79
N GLY A 453 -33.25 12.70 2.92
CA GLY A 453 -34.13 13.14 4.01
C GLY A 453 -34.36 12.08 5.11
N ARG A 454 -33.84 10.86 4.93
CA ARG A 454 -33.79 9.83 5.97
C ARG A 454 -32.56 8.93 5.81
N SER A 455 -32.12 8.31 6.91
CA SER A 455 -31.14 7.25 6.87
C SER A 455 -31.80 5.90 6.58
N TYR A 456 -31.05 5.03 5.90
CA TYR A 456 -31.36 3.62 5.68
C TYR A 456 -30.49 2.70 6.55
N VAL A 457 -29.74 3.26 7.50
CA VAL A 457 -28.89 2.51 8.42
C VAL A 457 -29.51 2.55 9.81
N VAL A 458 -29.82 1.38 10.35
CA VAL A 458 -30.51 1.24 11.64
C VAL A 458 -29.70 1.89 12.77
N GLY A 459 -30.37 2.76 13.51
CA GLY A 459 -29.79 3.50 14.64
C GLY A 459 -28.81 4.61 14.24
N PHE A 460 -28.75 5.04 12.98
CA PHE A 460 -27.86 6.12 12.52
C PHE A 460 -28.63 7.26 11.81
N GLY A 461 -28.13 8.49 11.92
CA GLY A 461 -28.66 9.63 11.16
C GLY A 461 -30.07 10.05 11.54
N HIS A 462 -30.74 10.74 10.61
CA HIS A 462 -32.10 11.26 10.78
C HIS A 462 -33.14 10.22 10.31
N ASN A 463 -34.17 9.96 11.13
CA ASN A 463 -35.27 9.03 10.81
C ASN A 463 -34.81 7.63 10.32
N PRO A 464 -33.91 6.95 11.06
CA PRO A 464 -33.45 5.61 10.71
C PRO A 464 -34.61 4.59 10.69
N PRO A 465 -34.44 3.43 10.03
CA PRO A 465 -35.40 2.35 10.14
C PRO A 465 -35.51 1.84 11.58
N GLU A 466 -36.73 1.63 12.05
CA GLU A 466 -37.05 1.14 13.39
C GLU A 466 -37.62 -0.28 13.38
N ARG A 467 -38.08 -0.76 12.22
CA ARG A 467 -38.71 -2.08 12.06
C ARG A 467 -38.04 -2.93 10.97
N PRO A 468 -36.69 -3.11 11.02
CA PRO A 468 -36.01 -3.97 10.07
C PRO A 468 -36.55 -5.42 10.15
N HIS A 469 -36.62 -6.09 9.00
CA HIS A 469 -36.99 -7.49 8.87
C HIS A 469 -35.87 -8.37 9.43
N HIS A 470 -35.86 -8.53 10.75
CA HIS A 470 -34.84 -9.31 11.45
C HIS A 470 -35.43 -9.97 12.69
N LYS A 471 -35.40 -11.31 12.71
CA LYS A 471 -36.13 -12.13 13.69
C LYS A 471 -35.72 -11.81 15.12
N SER A 472 -34.42 -11.93 15.43
CA SER A 472 -33.91 -11.78 16.79
C SER A 472 -34.16 -10.38 17.37
N SER A 473 -34.02 -9.32 16.55
CA SER A 473 -34.20 -7.95 17.04
C SER A 473 -35.68 -7.57 17.24
N SER A 474 -36.58 -8.27 16.55
CA SER A 474 -38.03 -8.11 16.74
C SER A 474 -38.53 -8.73 18.05
N CYS A 475 -37.72 -9.54 18.72
CA CYS A 475 -38.07 -10.26 19.94
C CYS A 475 -37.62 -9.52 21.21
N GLN A 476 -38.47 -9.46 22.23
CA GLN A 476 -38.06 -9.01 23.57
C GLN A 476 -37.11 -10.02 24.23
N ASP A 477 -36.36 -9.60 25.25
CA ASP A 477 -35.48 -10.51 26.01
C ASP A 477 -36.26 -11.58 26.78
N PRO A 478 -35.67 -12.77 27.02
CA PRO A 478 -36.26 -13.78 27.88
C PRO A 478 -36.63 -13.20 29.26
N PRO A 479 -37.76 -13.60 29.87
CA PRO A 479 -38.60 -14.75 29.53
C PRO A 479 -39.76 -14.44 28.54
N ALA A 480 -39.80 -13.28 27.89
CA ALA A 480 -40.86 -12.98 26.92
C ALA A 480 -40.85 -14.00 25.76
N SER A 481 -42.03 -14.44 25.32
CA SER A 481 -42.16 -15.29 24.13
C SER A 481 -41.99 -14.45 22.85
N CYS A 482 -41.36 -15.02 21.82
CA CYS A 482 -41.33 -14.42 20.48
C CYS A 482 -42.12 -15.29 19.50
N SER A 483 -42.87 -14.66 18.60
CA SER A 483 -43.78 -15.33 17.68
C SER A 483 -44.10 -14.46 16.46
N TRP A 484 -44.95 -14.97 15.57
CA TRP A 484 -45.52 -14.20 14.47
C TRP A 484 -46.32 -12.96 14.92
N ASN A 485 -46.76 -12.86 16.18
CA ASN A 485 -47.36 -11.61 16.67
C ASN A 485 -46.33 -10.47 16.69
N ASP A 486 -45.08 -10.77 17.06
CA ASP A 486 -43.98 -9.81 17.06
C ASP A 486 -43.61 -9.42 15.62
N PHE A 487 -43.71 -10.36 14.67
CA PHE A 487 -43.58 -10.06 13.24
C PHE A 487 -44.59 -8.99 12.78
N HIS A 488 -45.86 -9.16 13.14
CA HIS A 488 -46.95 -8.26 12.76
C HIS A 488 -47.05 -6.99 13.61
N SER A 489 -46.21 -6.84 14.64
CA SER A 489 -46.23 -5.65 15.51
C SER A 489 -45.94 -4.37 14.73
N THR A 490 -46.74 -3.34 14.94
CA THR A 490 -46.47 -1.99 14.41
C THR A 490 -45.44 -1.22 15.23
N ASP A 491 -45.07 -1.72 16.39
CA ASP A 491 -44.06 -1.08 17.25
C ASP A 491 -42.65 -1.28 16.67
N PRO A 492 -41.71 -0.36 16.98
CA PRO A 492 -40.29 -0.55 16.74
C PRO A 492 -39.80 -1.91 17.24
N ASN A 493 -38.76 -2.44 16.59
CA ASN A 493 -38.08 -3.62 17.11
C ASN A 493 -37.59 -3.34 18.55
N PRO A 494 -37.89 -4.22 19.53
CA PRO A 494 -37.49 -4.01 20.92
C PRO A 494 -35.97 -3.94 21.10
N GLN A 495 -35.21 -4.60 20.21
CA GLN A 495 -33.76 -4.48 20.16
C GLN A 495 -33.34 -3.66 18.94
N VAL A 496 -32.45 -2.68 19.15
CA VAL A 496 -31.89 -1.90 18.05
C VAL A 496 -30.78 -2.68 17.36
N LEU A 497 -30.99 -3.01 16.09
CA LEU A 497 -30.02 -3.72 15.25
C LEU A 497 -29.02 -2.71 14.64
N TYR A 498 -28.18 -2.11 15.48
CA TYR A 498 -27.26 -1.05 15.07
C TYR A 498 -26.44 -1.40 13.83
N GLY A 499 -26.40 -0.47 12.88
CA GLY A 499 -25.51 -0.55 11.71
C GLY A 499 -25.99 -1.46 10.58
N ALA A 500 -27.13 -2.12 10.72
CA ALA A 500 -27.74 -2.84 9.63
C ALA A 500 -28.18 -1.86 8.52
N LEU A 501 -27.77 -2.12 7.28
CA LEU A 501 -28.30 -1.45 6.10
C LEU A 501 -29.56 -2.19 5.69
N VAL A 502 -30.69 -1.50 5.54
CA VAL A 502 -31.91 -2.13 5.02
C VAL A 502 -31.91 -2.17 3.50
N GLY A 503 -32.69 -3.08 2.89
CA GLY A 503 -32.84 -3.21 1.43
C GLY A 503 -33.13 -1.90 0.68
N GLY A 504 -33.74 -0.92 1.35
CA GLY A 504 -33.77 0.47 0.91
C GLY A 504 -35.04 0.83 0.12
N PRO A 505 -35.10 2.02 -0.48
CA PRO A 505 -36.28 2.51 -1.17
C PRO A 505 -36.48 1.84 -2.52
N ASN A 506 -37.72 1.86 -3.02
CA ASN A 506 -37.97 1.50 -4.42
C ASN A 506 -37.51 2.61 -5.38
N LYS A 507 -37.64 2.36 -6.70
CA LYS A 507 -37.21 3.28 -7.78
C LYS A 507 -37.84 4.70 -7.76
N TYR A 508 -38.79 4.96 -6.88
CA TYR A 508 -39.44 6.26 -6.69
C TYR A 508 -39.11 6.89 -5.33
N ASP A 509 -38.04 6.44 -4.67
CA ASP A 509 -37.63 6.85 -3.32
C ASP A 509 -38.66 6.54 -2.22
N ASN A 510 -39.65 5.67 -2.49
CA ASN A 510 -40.61 5.26 -1.47
C ASN A 510 -40.00 4.14 -0.62
N PHE A 511 -39.93 4.37 0.69
CA PHE A 511 -39.50 3.40 1.68
C PHE A 511 -40.58 3.24 2.75
N ASN A 512 -40.97 2.00 2.98
CA ASN A 512 -41.99 1.63 3.94
C ASN A 512 -41.33 0.84 5.07
N ASP A 513 -41.10 1.49 6.21
CA ASP A 513 -40.44 0.87 7.36
C ASP A 513 -41.36 -0.15 8.04
N VAL A 514 -41.60 -1.31 7.44
CA VAL A 514 -42.56 -2.31 7.91
C VAL A 514 -41.91 -3.67 7.84
N ARG A 515 -41.87 -4.36 8.98
CA ARG A 515 -41.20 -5.65 9.13
C ARG A 515 -41.66 -6.72 8.14
N SER A 516 -42.92 -6.71 7.71
CA SER A 516 -43.43 -7.66 6.71
C SER A 516 -43.08 -7.30 5.27
N ASP A 517 -42.62 -6.08 5.00
CA ASP A 517 -42.06 -5.65 3.71
C ASP A 517 -40.58 -5.98 3.68
N TYR A 518 -40.26 -7.27 3.51
CA TYR A 518 -38.90 -7.76 3.48
C TYR A 518 -38.10 -7.17 2.31
N VAL A 519 -38.73 -6.81 1.19
CA VAL A 519 -38.04 -6.21 0.04
C VAL A 519 -37.29 -4.93 0.41
N THR A 520 -37.90 -4.07 1.23
CA THR A 520 -37.29 -2.80 1.62
C THR A 520 -36.60 -2.85 2.99
N ASN A 521 -36.97 -3.81 3.87
CA ASN A 521 -36.51 -3.86 5.26
C ASN A 521 -35.60 -5.04 5.61
N GLU A 522 -35.33 -5.96 4.69
CA GLU A 522 -34.34 -7.03 4.88
C GLU A 522 -32.96 -6.46 5.18
N VAL A 523 -32.19 -7.21 5.98
CA VAL A 523 -30.83 -6.86 6.42
C VAL A 523 -29.94 -8.11 6.26
N THR A 524 -28.83 -8.01 5.54
CA THR A 524 -27.99 -9.16 5.19
C THR A 524 -26.50 -8.83 5.32
N CYS A 525 -25.65 -9.85 5.45
CA CYS A 525 -24.20 -9.67 5.57
C CYS A 525 -23.53 -9.18 4.27
N ASP A 526 -24.08 -9.50 3.10
CA ASP A 526 -23.44 -9.28 1.80
C ASP A 526 -23.42 -7.80 1.39
N TYR A 527 -24.56 -7.11 1.33
CA TYR A 527 -24.56 -5.67 1.04
C TYR A 527 -24.06 -4.83 2.23
N ASN A 528 -24.17 -5.30 3.47
CA ASN A 528 -23.51 -4.64 4.61
C ASN A 528 -21.99 -4.67 4.45
N ALA A 529 -21.41 -5.71 3.85
CA ALA A 529 -19.97 -5.79 3.60
C ALA A 529 -19.54 -4.74 2.58
N GLY A 530 -20.26 -4.62 1.46
CA GLY A 530 -20.03 -3.59 0.46
C GLY A 530 -20.18 -2.17 1.03
N PHE A 531 -21.24 -1.93 1.80
CA PHE A 531 -21.48 -0.66 2.50
C PHE A 531 -20.35 -0.32 3.46
N GLN A 532 -20.00 -1.22 4.38
CA GLN A 532 -18.97 -0.97 5.38
C GLN A 532 -17.59 -0.73 4.73
N SER A 533 -17.21 -1.55 3.76
CA SER A 533 -15.95 -1.41 3.03
C SER A 533 -15.89 -0.09 2.26
N THR A 534 -17.00 0.38 1.70
CA THR A 534 -17.06 1.68 1.02
C THR A 534 -17.01 2.83 2.02
N VAL A 535 -17.71 2.75 3.17
CA VAL A 535 -17.61 3.74 4.25
C VAL A 535 -16.17 3.83 4.77
N ALA A 536 -15.47 2.69 4.92
CA ALA A 536 -14.06 2.68 5.30
C ALA A 536 -13.20 3.39 4.24
N GLY A 537 -13.44 3.16 2.95
CA GLY A 537 -12.78 3.88 1.86
C GLY A 537 -13.04 5.39 1.86
N LEU A 538 -14.29 5.82 2.08
CA LEU A 538 -14.63 7.23 2.20
C LEU A 538 -14.01 7.88 3.44
N ARG A 539 -13.97 7.16 4.56
CA ARG A 539 -13.32 7.60 5.79
C ARG A 539 -11.80 7.70 5.63
N TYR A 540 -11.21 6.78 4.87
CA TYR A 540 -9.80 6.82 4.51
C TYR A 540 -9.50 8.05 3.62
N HIS A 541 -10.41 8.43 2.73
CA HIS A 541 -10.20 9.52 1.77
C HIS A 541 -10.73 10.91 2.16
N ALA A 542 -11.53 11.06 3.21
CA ALA A 542 -12.10 12.35 3.61
C ALA A 542 -11.01 13.42 3.85
N ASN A 543 -11.15 14.64 3.28
CA ASN A 543 -10.22 15.78 3.49
C ASN A 543 -10.61 16.58 4.73
N CYS A 544 -9.80 16.59 5.78
CA CYS A 544 -10.17 17.25 7.03
C CYS A 544 -9.31 18.43 7.49
N ASP A 545 -8.37 18.92 6.67
CA ASP A 545 -7.59 20.14 6.98
C ASP A 545 -7.13 20.92 5.71
N GLY A 546 -7.92 20.91 4.62
CA GLY A 546 -7.43 21.42 3.32
C GLY A 546 -6.34 20.55 2.69
N LYS A 547 -6.15 19.36 3.27
CA LYS A 547 -5.49 18.17 2.74
C LYS A 547 -6.50 17.02 2.87
N PRO A 548 -6.38 15.93 2.10
CA PRO A 548 -6.90 14.62 2.52
C PRO A 548 -6.61 14.38 3.99
N ILE A 549 -7.32 13.47 4.66
CA ILE A 549 -6.77 12.82 5.86
C ILE A 549 -5.53 12.06 5.39
N THR A 550 -4.50 12.83 5.06
CA THR A 550 -3.12 12.51 5.21
C THR A 550 -2.89 12.64 6.70
N THR A 551 -3.33 11.66 7.49
CA THR A 551 -2.31 11.08 8.35
C THR A 551 -1.21 10.67 7.40
N PRO A 552 0.05 11.09 7.63
CA PRO A 552 1.15 10.85 6.69
C PRO A 552 1.00 9.43 6.19
N SER A 553 0.91 9.27 4.85
CA SER A 553 0.98 7.97 4.16
C SER A 553 1.79 7.07 5.06
N PRO A 554 1.20 6.05 5.71
CA PRO A 554 1.66 5.50 7.01
C PRO A 554 3.15 5.60 7.02
N SER A 555 3.74 6.62 7.70
CA SER A 555 5.06 7.18 7.29
C SER A 555 5.83 6.01 6.78
N CYS A 556 5.97 5.91 5.46
CA CYS A 556 6.69 4.77 4.95
C CYS A 556 8.05 5.09 5.50
N SER A 557 8.41 4.51 6.65
CA SER A 557 9.65 4.90 7.29
C SER A 557 10.70 4.08 6.58
N THR A 558 10.70 4.16 5.24
CA THR A 558 11.93 4.39 4.52
C THR A 558 12.63 5.47 5.31
N LYS A 559 13.89 5.21 5.60
CA LYS A 559 14.73 6.06 6.45
C LYS A 559 14.68 7.55 6.03
N TYR A 560 14.36 7.81 4.77
CA TYR A 560 14.22 9.12 4.15
C TYR A 560 12.83 9.32 3.54
N ASP A 561 12.37 10.57 3.51
CA ASP A 561 11.11 11.03 2.91
C ASP A 561 11.24 11.12 1.37
N TYR A 562 10.95 10.02 0.67
CA TYR A 562 11.07 9.96 -0.78
C TYR A 562 10.09 10.89 -1.52
N ASP A 563 8.92 11.18 -0.95
CA ASP A 563 7.94 12.08 -1.57
C ASP A 563 8.53 13.50 -1.65
N ASN A 564 9.18 13.95 -0.58
CA ASN A 564 9.90 15.21 -0.54
C ASN A 564 11.13 15.22 -1.47
N VAL A 565 11.86 14.10 -1.58
CA VAL A 565 12.97 13.98 -2.54
C VAL A 565 12.47 14.13 -3.98
N LEU A 566 11.37 13.47 -4.35
CA LEU A 566 10.76 13.59 -5.69
C LEU A 566 10.32 15.02 -5.98
N HIS A 567 9.59 15.63 -5.05
CA HIS A 567 9.17 17.04 -5.13
C HIS A 567 10.37 17.96 -5.39
N LYS A 568 11.44 17.84 -4.58
CA LYS A 568 12.63 18.67 -4.72
C LYS A 568 13.36 18.41 -6.04
N SER A 569 13.49 17.16 -6.48
CA SER A 569 14.13 16.86 -7.76
C SER A 569 13.38 17.48 -8.95
N LEU A 570 12.04 17.57 -8.88
CA LEU A 570 11.26 18.30 -9.88
C LEU A 570 11.47 19.82 -9.81
N LEU A 571 11.66 20.39 -8.62
CA LEU A 571 12.08 21.79 -8.48
C LEU A 571 13.46 22.05 -9.11
N PHE A 572 14.39 21.09 -9.05
CA PHE A 572 15.65 21.21 -9.77
C PHE A 572 15.42 21.34 -11.28
N TYR A 573 14.59 20.48 -11.88
CA TYR A 573 14.26 20.61 -13.30
C TYR A 573 13.58 21.95 -13.62
N GLU A 574 12.70 22.47 -12.76
CA GLU A 574 12.15 23.83 -12.92
C GLU A 574 13.22 24.92 -12.88
N ALA A 575 14.24 24.74 -12.03
CA ALA A 575 15.38 25.65 -11.92
C ALA A 575 16.32 25.60 -13.13
N GLN A 576 16.22 24.57 -13.98
CA GLN A 576 16.99 24.44 -15.23
C GLN A 576 16.24 24.99 -16.47
N ARG A 577 14.97 25.40 -16.36
CA ARG A 577 14.18 25.85 -17.52
C ARG A 577 14.83 27.06 -18.20
N SER A 578 14.94 27.06 -19.52
CA SER A 578 15.30 28.20 -20.38
C SER A 578 14.07 28.66 -21.17
N GLY A 579 14.04 29.90 -21.66
CA GLY A 579 12.90 30.49 -22.38
C GLY A 579 11.91 31.23 -21.47
N TYR A 580 10.67 31.41 -21.95
CA TYR A 580 9.59 32.02 -21.18
C TYR A 580 9.06 31.05 -20.13
N LEU A 581 9.19 31.38 -18.85
CA LEU A 581 8.75 30.55 -17.75
C LEU A 581 7.21 30.60 -17.60
N PRO A 582 6.57 29.47 -17.23
CA PRO A 582 5.12 29.45 -17.07
C PRO A 582 4.72 30.23 -15.81
N THR A 583 3.50 30.78 -15.79
CA THR A 583 2.97 31.47 -14.60
C THR A 583 2.80 30.55 -13.39
N THR A 584 2.86 29.23 -13.60
CA THR A 584 2.81 28.19 -12.56
C THR A 584 4.20 27.78 -12.04
N GLN A 585 5.28 28.43 -12.48
CA GLN A 585 6.65 28.18 -12.04
C GLN A 585 6.76 28.28 -10.51
N ARG A 586 7.30 27.24 -9.85
CA ARG A 586 7.48 27.18 -8.39
C ARG A 586 8.83 27.75 -7.96
N VAL A 587 9.84 27.66 -8.83
CA VAL A 587 11.17 28.26 -8.61
C VAL A 587 11.15 29.72 -9.05
N THR A 588 10.74 30.61 -8.15
CA THR A 588 10.42 32.02 -8.47
C THR A 588 11.61 32.96 -8.57
N TRP A 589 12.81 32.53 -8.14
CA TRP A 589 14.06 33.28 -8.32
C TRP A 589 14.66 33.12 -9.73
N ARG A 590 14.08 32.24 -10.56
CA ARG A 590 14.33 32.17 -12.00
C ARG A 590 13.33 33.05 -12.75
N HIS A 591 13.75 33.68 -13.83
CA HIS A 591 12.88 34.44 -14.73
C HIS A 591 13.10 34.05 -16.19
N ASP A 592 12.37 34.72 -17.09
CA ASP A 592 12.47 34.52 -18.53
C ASP A 592 13.88 34.83 -19.01
N SER A 593 14.51 33.85 -19.66
CA SER A 593 15.91 33.96 -20.09
C SER A 593 16.12 33.33 -21.45
N ALA A 594 17.10 33.83 -22.20
CA ALA A 594 17.41 33.33 -23.55
C ALA A 594 16.16 33.25 -24.47
N THR A 595 15.25 34.22 -24.33
CA THR A 595 13.97 34.32 -25.07
C THR A 595 14.16 34.61 -26.56
N ASP A 596 15.38 34.98 -26.94
CA ASP A 596 15.81 35.20 -28.33
C ASP A 596 16.65 34.06 -28.91
N ASP A 597 16.78 32.93 -28.21
CA ASP A 597 17.43 31.73 -28.75
C ASP A 597 16.69 31.25 -30.03
N ALA A 598 17.38 31.03 -31.17
CA ALA A 598 18.81 31.15 -31.41
C ALA A 598 19.18 31.53 -32.85
N ILE A 599 20.46 31.84 -33.08
CA ILE A 599 21.03 32.11 -34.41
C ILE A 599 21.71 30.86 -34.95
N ASP A 600 21.27 30.34 -36.08
CA ASP A 600 21.88 29.20 -36.76
C ASP A 600 23.35 29.49 -37.11
N ALA A 601 24.26 28.66 -36.62
CA ALA A 601 25.70 28.85 -36.78
C ALA A 601 26.16 28.79 -38.24
N ASP A 602 25.47 28.04 -39.11
CA ASP A 602 25.84 27.89 -40.52
C ASP A 602 25.21 29.00 -41.39
N THR A 603 23.94 29.35 -41.15
CA THR A 603 23.18 30.28 -42.03
C THR A 603 23.12 31.72 -41.51
N GLN A 604 23.45 31.93 -40.23
CA GLN A 604 23.33 33.21 -39.53
C GLN A 604 21.89 33.75 -39.50
N GLN A 605 20.89 32.87 -39.65
CA GLN A 605 19.47 33.20 -39.56
C GLN A 605 18.90 32.86 -38.18
N ARG A 606 17.88 33.59 -37.76
CA ARG A 606 17.15 33.31 -36.52
C ARG A 606 16.27 32.07 -36.69
N VAL A 607 16.28 31.20 -35.70
CA VAL A 607 15.47 29.98 -35.59
C VAL A 607 14.82 29.98 -34.22
N ASP A 608 13.53 29.66 -34.13
CA ASP A 608 12.86 29.51 -32.84
C ASP A 608 13.35 28.24 -32.14
N LEU A 609 14.26 28.43 -31.20
CA LEU A 609 14.78 27.39 -30.32
C LEU A 609 14.64 27.83 -28.86
N GLU A 610 13.64 28.66 -28.55
CA GLU A 610 13.29 29.07 -27.19
C GLU A 610 12.68 27.90 -26.41
N GLY A 611 12.93 27.82 -25.09
CA GLY A 611 12.51 26.71 -24.23
C GLY A 611 13.65 25.74 -23.87
N GLY A 612 13.30 24.54 -23.42
CA GLY A 612 14.25 23.47 -23.07
C GLY A 612 14.98 23.72 -21.74
N TYR A 613 15.97 22.86 -21.44
CA TYR A 613 16.75 22.95 -20.21
C TYR A 613 18.16 23.47 -20.48
N TYR A 614 18.69 24.26 -19.55
CA TYR A 614 20.12 24.42 -19.36
C TYR A 614 20.69 23.11 -18.80
N ASP A 615 21.87 22.71 -19.28
CA ASP A 615 22.44 21.39 -19.01
C ASP A 615 22.83 21.20 -17.54
N ALA A 616 23.62 22.14 -17.01
CA ALA A 616 24.28 22.01 -15.72
C ALA A 616 24.23 23.31 -14.90
N GLY A 617 25.36 23.71 -14.33
CA GLY A 617 25.55 25.04 -13.73
C GLY A 617 25.75 26.17 -14.74
N ASP A 618 25.77 25.84 -16.03
CA ASP A 618 25.96 26.73 -17.17
C ASP A 618 24.63 27.05 -17.88
N HIS A 619 24.70 27.80 -18.98
CA HIS A 619 23.51 28.21 -19.74
C HIS A 619 23.52 27.65 -21.17
N VAL A 620 24.32 26.61 -21.43
CA VAL A 620 24.32 25.89 -22.70
C VAL A 620 23.20 24.86 -22.71
N LYS A 621 22.57 24.69 -23.87
CA LYS A 621 21.56 23.66 -24.09
C LYS A 621 22.19 22.51 -24.86
N PHE A 622 22.86 21.59 -24.16
CA PHE A 622 23.46 20.40 -24.78
C PHE A 622 22.40 19.32 -25.03
N GLY A 623 22.02 19.12 -26.29
CA GLY A 623 20.91 18.24 -26.64
C GLY A 623 21.11 16.77 -26.27
N PHE A 624 22.34 16.26 -26.37
CA PHE A 624 22.61 14.83 -26.14
C PHE A 624 22.41 14.39 -24.68
N PRO A 625 23.07 14.99 -23.67
CA PRO A 625 22.83 14.64 -22.26
C PRO A 625 21.41 14.96 -21.81
N ILE A 626 20.82 16.06 -22.28
CA ILE A 626 19.45 16.42 -21.92
C ILE A 626 18.42 15.44 -22.52
N ALA A 627 18.64 14.93 -23.74
CA ALA A 627 17.81 13.88 -24.31
C ALA A 627 17.90 12.59 -23.50
N SER A 628 19.11 12.18 -23.07
CA SER A 628 19.27 11.02 -22.20
C SER A 628 18.57 11.21 -20.85
N ALA A 629 18.73 12.37 -20.22
CA ALA A 629 18.04 12.72 -19.00
C ALA A 629 16.51 12.63 -19.18
N ALA A 630 15.99 13.19 -20.27
CA ALA A 630 14.56 13.15 -20.60
C ALA A 630 14.07 11.70 -20.78
N THR A 631 14.80 10.85 -21.51
CA THR A 631 14.39 9.45 -21.70
C THR A 631 14.36 8.69 -20.38
N VAL A 632 15.40 8.79 -19.56
CA VAL A 632 15.48 8.07 -18.27
C VAL A 632 14.43 8.58 -17.28
N LEU A 633 14.26 9.89 -17.18
CA LEU A 633 13.24 10.53 -16.34
C LEU A 633 11.82 10.07 -16.75
N THR A 634 11.55 10.07 -18.05
CA THR A 634 10.28 9.59 -18.62
C THR A 634 10.10 8.09 -18.38
N TRP A 635 11.16 7.30 -18.48
CA TRP A 635 11.13 5.86 -18.19
C TRP A 635 10.71 5.60 -16.74
N GLY A 636 11.31 6.33 -15.78
CA GLY A 636 10.90 6.27 -14.38
C GLY A 636 9.42 6.61 -14.19
N ALA A 637 8.90 7.64 -14.87
CA ALA A 637 7.48 8.00 -14.80
C ALA A 637 6.54 6.96 -15.44
N ILE A 638 6.97 6.27 -16.50
CA ILE A 638 6.20 5.18 -17.13
C ILE A 638 6.10 3.97 -16.19
N GLU A 639 7.21 3.57 -15.56
CA GLU A 639 7.26 2.37 -14.71
C GLU A 639 6.70 2.61 -13.31
N TYR A 640 6.91 3.80 -12.76
CA TYR A 640 6.63 4.15 -11.36
C TYR A 640 5.70 5.36 -11.24
N GLY A 641 4.82 5.58 -12.22
CA GLY A 641 3.87 6.69 -12.23
C GLY A 641 3.00 6.77 -10.97
N ASP A 642 2.70 5.63 -10.33
CA ASP A 642 1.93 5.61 -9.09
C ASP A 642 2.68 6.20 -7.89
N ALA A 643 4.02 6.16 -7.87
CA ALA A 643 4.81 6.85 -6.85
C ALA A 643 4.70 8.38 -7.01
N TYR A 644 4.73 8.89 -8.24
CA TYR A 644 4.52 10.31 -8.51
C TYR A 644 3.09 10.76 -8.16
N LYS A 645 2.08 9.94 -8.46
CA LYS A 645 0.70 10.20 -8.04
C LYS A 645 0.56 10.20 -6.52
N ALA A 646 1.19 9.24 -5.84
CA ALA A 646 1.18 9.15 -4.38
C ALA A 646 1.88 10.34 -3.71
N ALA A 647 2.97 10.83 -4.30
CA ALA A 647 3.66 12.05 -3.87
C ALA A 647 2.90 13.34 -4.21
N GLY A 648 1.86 13.27 -5.04
CA GLY A 648 1.12 14.44 -5.53
C GLY A 648 1.85 15.26 -6.59
N GLU A 649 2.86 14.68 -7.25
CA GLU A 649 3.78 15.37 -8.18
C GLU A 649 3.64 14.89 -9.64
N MET A 650 2.61 14.10 -9.97
CA MET A 650 2.41 13.63 -11.35
C MET A 650 2.19 14.78 -12.36
N PRO A 651 1.41 15.84 -12.07
CA PRO A 651 1.28 16.99 -12.98
C PRO A 651 2.63 17.67 -13.29
N GLU A 652 3.46 17.81 -12.26
CA GLU A 652 4.78 18.44 -12.32
C GLU A 652 5.77 17.56 -13.09
N MET A 653 5.68 16.24 -12.89
CA MET A 653 6.42 15.24 -13.66
C MET A 653 6.07 15.29 -15.14
N LEU A 654 4.78 15.38 -15.49
CA LEU A 654 4.33 15.57 -16.87
C LEU A 654 4.83 16.91 -17.43
N ALA A 655 4.74 17.99 -16.66
CA ALA A 655 5.23 19.31 -17.07
C ALA A 655 6.76 19.33 -17.30
N ALA A 656 7.53 18.59 -16.50
CA ALA A 656 8.98 18.47 -16.68
C ALA A 656 9.34 17.74 -17.99
N VAL A 657 8.70 16.60 -18.27
CA VAL A 657 8.92 15.88 -19.54
C VAL A 657 8.48 16.74 -20.73
N LYS A 658 7.29 17.35 -20.64
CA LYS A 658 6.75 18.16 -21.73
C LYS A 658 7.64 19.35 -22.06
N TRP A 659 8.22 20.01 -21.06
CA TRP A 659 9.10 21.16 -21.25
C TRP A 659 10.25 20.86 -22.21
N ILE A 660 10.88 19.70 -22.04
CA ILE A 660 12.00 19.31 -22.87
C ILE A 660 11.59 18.70 -24.20
N THR A 661 10.50 17.93 -24.25
CA THR A 661 10.02 17.37 -25.52
C THR A 661 9.45 18.45 -26.44
N ASP A 662 8.83 19.52 -25.92
CA ASP A 662 8.45 20.69 -26.72
C ASP A 662 9.67 21.33 -27.39
N TYR A 663 10.80 21.42 -26.67
CA TYR A 663 12.05 21.91 -27.25
C TYR A 663 12.61 20.95 -28.32
N PHE A 664 12.55 19.64 -28.12
CA PHE A 664 12.98 18.68 -29.15
C PHE A 664 12.11 18.75 -30.41
N LEU A 665 10.80 18.99 -30.27
CA LEU A 665 9.91 19.21 -31.41
C LEU A 665 10.28 20.48 -32.18
N LYS A 666 10.63 21.57 -31.50
CA LYS A 666 11.18 22.79 -32.13
C LYS A 666 12.54 22.54 -32.81
N ALA A 667 13.41 21.76 -32.18
CA ALA A 667 14.74 21.46 -32.68
C ALA A 667 14.75 20.54 -33.91
N HIS A 668 13.73 19.70 -34.08
CA HIS A 668 13.53 18.84 -35.25
C HIS A 668 12.74 19.57 -36.34
N VAL A 669 13.43 20.41 -37.11
CA VAL A 669 12.82 21.33 -38.10
C VAL A 669 12.49 20.66 -39.43
N GLU A 670 13.20 19.59 -39.79
CA GLU A 670 13.01 18.81 -41.01
C GLU A 670 13.40 17.34 -40.73
N PRO A 671 12.91 16.34 -41.51
CA PRO A 671 13.12 14.93 -41.20
C PRO A 671 14.57 14.46 -41.00
N ASN A 672 15.54 15.17 -41.58
CA ASN A 672 16.98 14.86 -41.47
C ASN A 672 17.79 16.05 -40.93
N VAL A 673 17.16 16.93 -40.13
CA VAL A 673 17.80 18.10 -39.53
C VAL A 673 17.37 18.22 -38.06
N LEU A 674 18.34 18.15 -37.15
CA LEU A 674 18.13 18.30 -35.72
C LEU A 674 19.13 19.27 -35.12
N TYR A 675 18.64 20.33 -34.47
CA TYR A 675 19.47 21.20 -33.65
C TYR A 675 19.88 20.48 -32.36
N GLY A 676 21.19 20.34 -32.16
CA GLY A 676 21.77 19.58 -31.06
C GLY A 676 22.39 20.41 -29.96
N GLN A 677 22.61 21.71 -30.20
CA GLN A 677 23.23 22.59 -29.22
C GLN A 677 22.84 24.05 -29.46
N VAL A 678 22.55 24.78 -28.38
CA VAL A 678 22.41 26.25 -28.39
C VAL A 678 23.32 26.85 -27.33
N GLY A 679 24.13 27.83 -27.74
CA GLY A 679 25.21 28.39 -26.95
C GLY A 679 26.54 27.72 -27.26
N LYS A 680 27.63 28.50 -27.21
CA LYS A 680 29.00 28.02 -27.43
C LYS A 680 29.68 27.80 -26.09
N GLY A 681 30.10 26.57 -25.79
CA GLY A 681 30.47 26.17 -24.44
C GLY A 681 31.54 27.03 -23.79
N GLN A 682 32.65 27.29 -24.48
CA GLN A 682 33.72 28.14 -23.93
C GLN A 682 33.30 29.60 -23.69
N LEU A 683 32.41 30.13 -24.53
CA LEU A 683 31.92 31.51 -24.39
C LEU A 683 30.95 31.62 -23.21
N ASP A 684 30.03 30.68 -23.10
CA ASP A 684 29.10 30.55 -21.99
C ASP A 684 29.85 30.33 -20.66
N HIS A 685 30.86 29.45 -20.67
CA HIS A 685 31.65 29.13 -19.49
C HIS A 685 32.53 30.30 -19.03
N GLY A 686 32.89 31.20 -19.95
CA GLY A 686 33.60 32.45 -19.66
C GLY A 686 32.74 33.47 -18.89
N TYR A 687 31.42 33.31 -18.92
CA TYR A 687 30.43 34.12 -18.21
C TYR A 687 30.04 33.47 -16.87
N TRP A 688 29.79 34.32 -15.87
CA TRP A 688 29.19 33.93 -14.61
C TRP A 688 28.18 34.99 -14.20
N GLY A 689 26.92 34.61 -14.09
CA GLY A 689 25.82 35.51 -13.81
C GLY A 689 24.47 34.85 -14.10
N ARG A 690 23.39 35.60 -13.92
CA ARG A 690 22.03 35.14 -14.15
C ARG A 690 21.77 34.90 -15.64
N PRO A 691 21.04 33.85 -16.03
CA PRO A 691 20.77 33.59 -17.45
C PRO A 691 19.97 34.72 -18.13
N GLU A 692 19.18 35.46 -17.36
CA GLU A 692 18.41 36.64 -17.78
C GLU A 692 19.33 37.82 -18.20
N ASP A 693 20.55 37.86 -17.67
CA ASP A 693 21.53 38.93 -17.87
C ASP A 693 22.55 38.58 -18.99
N MET A 694 22.33 37.50 -19.74
CA MET A 694 23.21 37.09 -20.84
C MET A 694 23.13 38.06 -22.03
N THR A 695 24.29 38.51 -22.50
CA THR A 695 24.39 39.40 -23.68
C THR A 695 25.32 38.88 -24.77
N MET A 696 25.95 37.71 -24.55
CA MET A 696 26.87 37.11 -25.52
C MET A 696 26.10 36.38 -26.63
N ASP A 697 26.75 36.19 -27.78
CA ASP A 697 26.17 35.42 -28.88
C ASP A 697 25.91 33.95 -28.47
N ARG A 698 24.73 33.44 -28.83
CA ARG A 698 24.29 32.07 -28.54
C ARG A 698 24.00 31.31 -29.84
N PRO A 699 25.03 30.80 -30.53
CA PRO A 699 24.85 30.11 -31.80
C PRO A 699 24.14 28.76 -31.61
N ALA A 700 23.35 28.36 -32.59
CA ALA A 700 22.69 27.06 -32.67
C ALA A 700 23.40 26.14 -33.67
N TYR A 701 23.77 24.96 -33.22
CA TYR A 701 24.44 23.94 -34.03
C TYR A 701 23.50 22.76 -34.30
N LYS A 702 23.58 22.21 -35.51
CA LYS A 702 22.70 21.14 -35.98
C LYS A 702 23.48 20.00 -36.62
N ILE A 703 22.88 18.81 -36.55
CA ILE A 703 23.25 17.66 -37.36
C ILE A 703 22.35 17.57 -38.58
N THR A 704 22.90 17.04 -39.67
CA THR A 704 22.23 16.90 -40.97
C THR A 704 22.67 15.59 -41.65
N ALA A 705 22.10 15.24 -42.80
CA ALA A 705 22.54 14.11 -43.60
C ALA A 705 24.05 14.13 -43.94
N SER A 706 24.66 15.31 -44.14
CA SER A 706 26.10 15.46 -44.44
C SER A 706 26.97 15.67 -43.20
N LYS A 707 26.35 16.02 -42.07
CA LYS A 707 26.98 16.17 -40.75
C LYS A 707 26.18 15.30 -39.74
N PRO A 708 26.28 13.96 -39.80
CA PRO A 708 25.41 13.05 -39.05
C PRO A 708 25.66 13.06 -37.54
N GLY A 709 24.69 12.55 -36.78
CA GLY A 709 24.77 12.37 -35.32
C GLY A 709 23.75 11.35 -34.83
N SER A 710 24.03 10.06 -35.07
CA SER A 710 23.15 8.94 -34.75
C SER A 710 22.89 8.78 -33.26
N ASP A 711 23.90 9.10 -32.44
CA ASP A 711 23.81 9.14 -30.98
C ASP A 711 22.78 10.20 -30.54
N LEU A 712 22.97 11.46 -30.91
CA LEU A 712 22.05 12.56 -30.57
C LEU A 712 20.64 12.34 -31.13
N ALA A 713 20.52 12.01 -32.42
CA ALA A 713 19.22 11.82 -33.06
C ALA A 713 18.50 10.56 -32.51
N GLY A 714 19.25 9.49 -32.23
CA GLY A 714 18.73 8.28 -31.61
C GLY A 714 18.21 8.53 -30.19
N GLU A 715 18.98 9.22 -29.35
CA GLU A 715 18.53 9.52 -27.99
C GLU A 715 17.31 10.46 -27.99
N THR A 716 17.28 11.46 -28.87
CA THR A 716 16.12 12.36 -29.02
C THR A 716 14.89 11.58 -29.50
N ALA A 717 15.06 10.63 -30.41
CA ALA A 717 14.00 9.72 -30.83
C ALA A 717 13.50 8.83 -29.67
N ALA A 718 14.41 8.33 -28.83
CA ALA A 718 14.06 7.56 -27.64
C ALA A 718 13.24 8.38 -26.64
N ALA A 719 13.66 9.62 -26.35
CA ALA A 719 12.94 10.54 -25.46
C ALA A 719 11.52 10.82 -25.96
N LEU A 720 11.36 11.11 -27.25
CA LEU A 720 10.05 11.37 -27.85
C LEU A 720 9.17 10.12 -27.94
N ALA A 721 9.75 8.94 -28.18
CA ALA A 721 9.02 7.68 -28.15
C ALA A 721 8.55 7.32 -26.73
N ALA A 722 9.39 7.54 -25.71
CA ALA A 722 9.01 7.39 -24.31
C ALA A 722 7.91 8.38 -23.92
N ALA A 723 8.05 9.65 -24.31
CA ALA A 723 7.02 10.66 -24.04
C ALA A 723 5.70 10.32 -24.72
N ALA A 724 5.72 9.79 -25.95
CA ALA A 724 4.52 9.32 -26.61
C ALA A 724 3.78 8.26 -25.78
N ILE A 725 4.49 7.35 -25.10
CA ILE A 725 3.88 6.38 -24.17
C ILE A 725 3.29 7.10 -22.96
N LEU A 726 4.08 7.98 -22.31
CA LEU A 726 3.66 8.68 -21.09
C LEU A 726 2.40 9.54 -21.29
N PHE A 727 2.31 10.25 -22.42
CA PHE A 727 1.19 11.14 -22.75
C PHE A 727 0.04 10.44 -23.46
N GLN A 728 0.13 9.14 -23.77
CA GLN A 728 -0.88 8.43 -24.57
C GLN A 728 -2.30 8.56 -24.00
N GLN A 729 -2.43 8.57 -22.67
CA GLN A 729 -3.74 8.64 -22.00
C GLN A 729 -4.17 10.08 -21.67
N THR A 730 -3.20 10.97 -21.38
CA THR A 730 -3.48 12.33 -20.91
C THR A 730 -3.56 13.35 -22.04
N ASP A 731 -2.77 13.17 -23.10
CA ASP A 731 -2.78 14.00 -24.31
C ASP A 731 -2.44 13.15 -25.56
N PRO A 732 -3.44 12.44 -26.11
CA PRO A 732 -3.25 11.56 -27.26
C PRO A 732 -2.74 12.29 -28.52
N THR A 733 -3.10 13.57 -28.69
CA THR A 733 -2.66 14.38 -29.84
C THR A 733 -1.19 14.73 -29.72
N TYR A 734 -0.74 15.15 -28.54
CA TYR A 734 0.67 15.36 -28.27
C TYR A 734 1.47 14.07 -28.36
N SER A 735 0.94 12.97 -27.81
CA SER A 735 1.52 11.62 -27.94
C SER A 735 1.78 11.24 -29.40
N ALA A 736 0.78 11.43 -30.28
CA ALA A 736 0.92 11.15 -31.71
C ALA A 736 1.98 12.03 -32.39
N THR A 737 2.08 13.30 -31.99
CA THR A 737 3.08 14.25 -32.48
C THR A 737 4.49 13.83 -32.08
N CYS A 738 4.71 13.53 -30.79
CA CYS A 738 5.99 12.99 -30.30
C CYS A 738 6.38 11.71 -31.05
N LEU A 739 5.43 10.79 -31.24
CA LEU A 739 5.69 9.53 -31.91
C LEU A 739 6.03 9.72 -33.41
N GLN A 740 5.45 10.72 -34.07
CA GLN A 740 5.83 11.06 -35.44
C GLN A 740 7.30 11.48 -35.52
N HIS A 741 7.68 12.50 -34.74
CA HIS A 741 9.05 13.00 -34.71
C HIS A 741 10.05 11.91 -34.28
N ALA A 742 9.69 11.06 -33.32
CA ALA A 742 10.51 9.92 -32.90
C ALA A 742 10.84 8.97 -34.06
N ARG A 743 9.86 8.66 -34.93
CA ARG A 743 10.08 7.78 -36.09
C ARG A 743 10.97 8.44 -37.14
N GLU A 744 10.78 9.72 -37.40
CA GLU A 744 11.57 10.49 -38.36
C GLU A 744 13.03 10.60 -37.89
N LEU A 745 13.25 11.00 -36.64
CA LEU A 745 14.58 11.11 -36.05
C LEU A 745 15.31 9.76 -35.95
N TYR A 746 14.61 8.67 -35.62
CA TYR A 746 15.24 7.35 -35.66
C TYR A 746 15.63 6.94 -37.08
N ASN A 747 14.78 7.22 -38.08
CA ASN A 747 15.14 6.95 -39.47
C ASN A 747 16.36 7.79 -39.91
N PHE A 748 16.43 9.05 -39.52
CA PHE A 748 17.59 9.91 -39.74
C PHE A 748 18.85 9.33 -39.09
N ALA A 749 18.77 8.97 -37.81
CA ALA A 749 19.87 8.38 -37.03
C ALA A 749 20.38 7.06 -37.65
N ASP A 750 19.46 6.18 -38.07
CA ASP A 750 19.77 4.85 -38.59
C ASP A 750 20.20 4.86 -40.07
N THR A 751 19.87 5.92 -40.82
CA THR A 751 20.28 6.08 -42.23
C THR A 751 21.62 6.79 -42.35
N TYR A 752 21.84 7.88 -41.61
CA TYR A 752 23.03 8.72 -41.71
C TYR A 752 23.90 8.54 -40.47
N ARG A 753 24.87 7.63 -40.56
CA ARG A 753 25.65 7.16 -39.42
C ARG A 753 26.83 8.06 -39.08
N GLY A 754 26.91 8.48 -37.82
CA GLY A 754 28.07 9.22 -37.31
C GLY A 754 27.86 9.67 -35.87
N LYS A 755 28.93 10.13 -35.22
CA LYS A 755 28.86 10.71 -33.88
C LYS A 755 28.50 12.19 -33.99
N TYR A 756 27.56 12.66 -33.18
CA TYR A 756 27.12 14.05 -33.27
C TYR A 756 28.26 15.02 -32.94
N SER A 757 29.19 14.66 -32.06
CA SER A 757 30.30 15.52 -31.65
C SER A 757 31.37 15.69 -32.74
N ASP A 758 31.37 14.84 -33.77
CA ASP A 758 32.20 15.05 -34.97
C ASP A 758 31.57 16.11 -35.90
N SER A 759 30.24 16.29 -35.80
CA SER A 759 29.45 17.25 -36.57
C SER A 759 29.29 18.60 -35.86
N ILE A 760 29.00 18.56 -34.56
CA ILE A 760 28.91 19.70 -33.64
C ILE A 760 30.19 19.68 -32.80
N THR A 761 31.27 20.22 -33.36
CA THR A 761 32.62 20.06 -32.80
C THR A 761 32.85 20.82 -31.49
N ASP A 762 32.01 21.83 -31.20
CA ASP A 762 32.04 22.55 -29.92
C ASP A 762 31.77 21.60 -28.73
N ALA A 763 30.92 20.58 -28.94
CA ALA A 763 30.59 19.59 -27.92
C ALA A 763 31.77 18.66 -27.52
N ASN A 764 32.85 18.60 -28.31
CA ASN A 764 33.97 17.67 -28.06
C ASN A 764 34.73 17.94 -26.74
N GLN A 765 34.60 19.14 -26.17
CA GLN A 765 35.23 19.50 -24.90
C GLN A 765 34.33 19.26 -23.69
N PHE A 766 33.07 18.89 -23.91
CA PHE A 766 32.03 18.78 -22.89
C PHE A 766 31.40 17.38 -22.91
N TYR A 767 30.63 17.09 -23.96
CA TYR A 767 29.88 15.86 -24.16
C TYR A 767 30.31 15.14 -25.42
N LYS A 768 31.60 14.81 -25.51
CA LYS A 768 32.16 14.04 -26.63
C LYS A 768 31.57 12.63 -26.68
N GLY A 769 31.24 12.13 -27.87
CA GLY A 769 30.86 10.74 -28.07
C GLY A 769 32.02 9.77 -27.84
N TYR A 770 32.27 9.39 -26.58
CA TYR A 770 33.40 8.53 -26.19
C TYR A 770 33.22 7.05 -26.58
N GLY A 771 32.01 6.64 -27.00
CA GLY A 771 31.64 5.25 -27.31
C GLY A 771 31.28 4.99 -28.77
N THR A 772 30.43 3.99 -28.96
CA THR A 772 29.70 3.76 -30.22
C THR A 772 28.42 4.60 -30.21
N TYR A 773 27.77 4.80 -31.36
CA TYR A 773 26.40 5.33 -31.43
C TYR A 773 25.37 4.20 -31.57
N VAL A 774 25.85 2.95 -31.64
CA VAL A 774 25.04 1.76 -31.92
C VAL A 774 24.12 1.44 -30.75
N ASP A 775 24.52 1.76 -29.52
CA ASP A 775 23.69 1.60 -28.34
C ASP A 775 22.52 2.59 -28.34
N GLU A 776 22.70 3.86 -28.75
CA GLU A 776 21.56 4.77 -28.97
C GLU A 776 20.61 4.27 -30.06
N LEU A 777 21.12 3.64 -31.13
CA LEU A 777 20.26 3.04 -32.16
C LEU A 777 19.48 1.84 -31.61
N ALA A 778 20.11 0.98 -30.81
CA ALA A 778 19.42 -0.13 -30.15
C ALA A 778 18.37 0.38 -29.14
N TRP A 779 18.71 1.44 -28.41
CA TRP A 779 17.87 2.11 -27.42
C TRP A 779 16.64 2.76 -28.03
N ALA A 780 16.82 3.59 -29.05
CA ALA A 780 15.74 4.24 -29.78
C ALA A 780 14.82 3.23 -30.45
N ALA A 781 15.36 2.18 -31.06
CA ALA A 781 14.59 1.10 -31.65
C ALA A 781 13.76 0.34 -30.58
N SER A 782 14.33 0.11 -29.39
CA SER A 782 13.61 -0.53 -28.28
C SER A 782 12.42 0.32 -27.81
N TRP A 783 12.62 1.63 -27.64
CA TRP A 783 11.54 2.56 -27.27
C TRP A 783 10.47 2.69 -28.36
N LEU A 784 10.86 2.77 -29.63
CA LEU A 784 9.91 2.80 -30.74
C LEU A 784 9.12 1.49 -30.84
N TYR A 785 9.75 0.34 -30.59
CA TYR A 785 9.00 -0.91 -30.50
C TYR A 785 7.98 -0.86 -29.36
N ARG A 786 8.40 -0.44 -28.17
CA ARG A 786 7.51 -0.30 -27.02
C ARG A 786 6.34 0.65 -27.28
N ALA A 787 6.58 1.75 -27.99
CA ALA A 787 5.56 2.76 -28.29
C ALA A 787 4.62 2.36 -29.45
N THR A 788 5.03 1.44 -30.33
CA THR A 788 4.29 1.15 -31.58
C THR A 788 3.84 -0.30 -31.75
N GLY A 789 4.46 -1.25 -31.05
CA GLY A 789 4.28 -2.69 -31.29
C GLY A 789 4.79 -3.18 -32.65
N LYS A 790 5.44 -2.34 -33.47
CA LYS A 790 5.87 -2.74 -34.82
C LYS A 790 7.15 -3.56 -34.76
N SER A 791 7.06 -4.84 -35.13
CA SER A 791 8.15 -5.83 -35.08
C SER A 791 9.45 -5.40 -35.77
N GLN A 792 9.38 -4.54 -36.80
CA GLN A 792 10.56 -3.98 -37.46
C GLN A 792 11.53 -3.27 -36.48
N TYR A 793 10.98 -2.59 -35.47
CA TYR A 793 11.80 -1.88 -34.48
C TYR A 793 12.44 -2.85 -33.48
N LEU A 794 11.72 -3.92 -33.09
CA LEU A 794 12.32 -4.98 -32.28
C LEU A 794 13.47 -5.64 -33.03
N GLN A 795 13.28 -5.99 -34.30
CA GLN A 795 14.32 -6.59 -35.14
C GLN A 795 15.55 -5.68 -35.24
N LYS A 796 15.35 -4.37 -35.45
CA LYS A 796 16.43 -3.39 -35.45
C LYS A 796 17.15 -3.31 -34.09
N ALA A 797 16.40 -3.25 -32.99
CA ALA A 797 16.98 -3.23 -31.65
C ALA A 797 17.87 -4.46 -31.40
N GLN A 798 17.40 -5.65 -31.78
CA GLN A 798 18.17 -6.90 -31.67
C GLN A 798 19.40 -6.92 -32.59
N GLN A 799 19.28 -6.42 -33.83
CA GLN A 799 20.41 -6.29 -34.76
C GLN A 799 21.49 -5.35 -34.24
N HIS A 800 21.12 -4.20 -33.69
CA HIS A 800 22.07 -3.27 -33.10
C HIS A 800 22.70 -3.85 -31.84
N TYR A 801 21.90 -4.48 -30.97
CA TYR A 801 22.39 -5.13 -29.75
C TYR A 801 23.44 -6.21 -30.04
N ALA A 802 23.28 -6.98 -31.12
CA ALA A 802 24.26 -7.99 -31.53
C ALA A 802 25.65 -7.41 -31.87
N ASN A 803 25.75 -6.09 -32.08
CA ASN A 803 27.00 -5.37 -32.34
C ASN A 803 27.52 -4.60 -31.11
N LEU A 804 26.89 -4.78 -29.94
CA LEU A 804 27.35 -4.21 -28.68
C LEU A 804 28.25 -5.21 -27.94
N TYR A 805 28.92 -4.72 -26.88
CA TYR A 805 29.66 -5.55 -25.93
C TYR A 805 29.05 -5.46 -24.51
N PRO A 806 27.90 -6.11 -24.26
CA PRO A 806 27.16 -6.09 -22.99
C PRO A 806 28.03 -6.42 -21.75
N GLU A 807 28.98 -7.33 -21.89
CA GLU A 807 29.81 -7.80 -20.80
C GLU A 807 30.81 -6.73 -20.34
N GLY A 808 31.15 -5.79 -21.21
CA GLY A 808 32.07 -4.69 -20.93
C GLY A 808 31.43 -3.47 -20.28
N THR A 809 30.10 -3.30 -20.36
CA THR A 809 29.45 -2.10 -19.81
C THR A 809 29.42 -2.12 -18.28
N SER A 810 29.53 -0.95 -17.68
CA SER A 810 29.39 -0.76 -16.22
C SER A 810 28.64 0.51 -15.85
N GLU A 811 27.83 1.02 -16.76
CA GLU A 811 27.06 2.23 -16.58
C GLU A 811 25.74 2.17 -17.35
N LEU A 812 24.81 3.00 -16.89
CA LEU A 812 23.82 3.64 -17.75
C LEU A 812 24.15 5.13 -17.63
N SER A 813 24.40 5.81 -18.73
CA SER A 813 24.82 7.23 -18.69
C SER A 813 24.23 7.99 -19.87
N TRP A 814 24.59 9.27 -20.01
CA TRP A 814 24.27 10.02 -21.21
C TRP A 814 24.95 9.44 -22.48
N ALA A 815 26.05 8.68 -22.33
CA ALA A 815 26.89 8.20 -23.42
C ALA A 815 26.84 6.68 -23.67
N ASP A 816 26.38 5.87 -22.72
CA ASP A 816 26.23 4.41 -22.89
C ASP A 816 24.83 3.97 -22.42
N LYS A 817 24.05 3.43 -23.36
CA LYS A 817 22.68 2.93 -23.15
C LYS A 817 22.61 1.41 -23.06
N THR A 818 23.73 0.71 -23.20
CA THR A 818 23.79 -0.76 -23.34
C THR A 818 23.02 -1.46 -22.22
N ALA A 819 23.24 -1.07 -20.95
CA ALA A 819 22.55 -1.65 -19.80
C ALA A 819 21.03 -1.40 -19.82
N GLY A 820 20.59 -0.21 -20.27
CA GLY A 820 19.17 0.10 -20.46
C GLY A 820 18.53 -0.74 -21.58
N VAL A 821 19.27 -0.96 -22.68
CA VAL A 821 18.82 -1.82 -23.79
C VAL A 821 18.64 -3.27 -23.33
N MET A 822 19.50 -3.80 -22.45
CA MET A 822 19.31 -5.15 -21.87
C MET A 822 17.96 -5.27 -21.16
N VAL A 823 17.61 -4.27 -20.35
CA VAL A 823 16.33 -4.25 -19.62
C VAL A 823 15.16 -4.21 -20.60
N LEU A 824 15.18 -3.28 -21.56
CA LEU A 824 14.08 -3.15 -22.52
C LEU A 824 13.93 -4.40 -23.39
N LEU A 825 15.02 -4.97 -23.92
CA LEU A 825 14.95 -6.19 -24.74
C LEU A 825 14.50 -7.40 -23.92
N LEU A 826 14.85 -7.50 -22.65
CA LEU A 826 14.29 -8.54 -21.77
C LEU A 826 12.78 -8.35 -21.57
N GLN A 827 12.35 -7.11 -21.33
CA GLN A 827 10.94 -6.76 -21.12
C GLN A 827 10.09 -6.95 -22.39
N LEU A 828 10.68 -6.75 -23.57
CA LEU A 828 9.97 -6.64 -24.85
C LEU A 828 10.06 -7.91 -25.73
N SER A 829 11.03 -8.80 -25.51
CA SER A 829 11.26 -9.97 -26.36
C SER A 829 10.45 -11.22 -25.97
N HIS A 830 10.18 -12.08 -26.95
CA HIS A 830 9.53 -13.39 -26.75
C HIS A 830 10.50 -14.40 -26.08
N SER A 831 9.95 -15.46 -25.49
CA SER A 831 10.62 -16.38 -24.56
C SER A 831 11.97 -16.98 -25.00
N ALA A 832 12.25 -17.08 -26.30
CA ALA A 832 13.49 -17.69 -26.81
C ALA A 832 14.75 -16.80 -26.66
N ASP A 833 14.61 -15.47 -26.76
CA ASP A 833 15.73 -14.52 -26.66
C ASP A 833 15.95 -14.00 -25.23
N GLN A 834 14.95 -14.17 -24.36
CA GLN A 834 14.99 -13.75 -22.96
C GLN A 834 16.20 -14.29 -22.18
N PRO A 835 16.67 -15.54 -22.34
CA PRO A 835 17.83 -16.03 -21.60
C PRO A 835 19.10 -15.20 -21.83
N THR A 836 19.36 -14.73 -23.05
CA THR A 836 20.56 -13.94 -23.36
C THR A 836 20.54 -12.58 -22.67
N TYR A 837 19.46 -11.81 -22.84
CA TYR A 837 19.35 -10.49 -22.21
C TYR A 837 19.26 -10.60 -20.69
N ARG A 838 18.55 -11.60 -20.17
CA ARG A 838 18.48 -11.90 -18.74
C ARG A 838 19.86 -12.19 -18.17
N ASN A 839 20.64 -13.05 -18.81
CA ASN A 839 21.99 -13.41 -18.35
C ASN A 839 22.94 -12.21 -18.39
N HIS A 840 22.89 -11.38 -19.44
CA HIS A 840 23.69 -10.17 -19.51
C HIS A 840 23.31 -9.16 -18.42
N LEU A 841 22.01 -8.95 -18.19
CA LEU A 841 21.51 -8.03 -17.18
C LEU A 841 21.82 -8.49 -15.75
N GLU A 842 21.63 -9.79 -15.47
CA GLU A 842 22.03 -10.39 -14.20
C GLU A 842 23.55 -10.25 -14.01
N ALA A 843 24.36 -10.65 -14.99
CA ALA A 843 25.81 -10.51 -14.91
C ALA A 843 26.29 -9.06 -14.73
N PHE A 844 25.59 -8.09 -15.33
CA PHE A 844 25.82 -6.67 -15.10
C PHE A 844 25.60 -6.32 -13.62
N CYS A 845 24.41 -6.58 -13.08
CA CYS A 845 24.10 -6.24 -11.69
C CYS A 845 24.98 -6.97 -10.68
N GLU A 846 25.24 -8.26 -10.89
CA GLU A 846 26.17 -9.04 -10.07
C GLU A 846 27.58 -8.42 -10.07
N ARG A 847 28.09 -7.99 -11.21
CA ARG A 847 29.39 -7.32 -11.31
C ARG A 847 29.40 -5.98 -10.58
N MET A 848 28.31 -5.21 -10.66
CA MET A 848 28.19 -3.94 -9.94
C MET A 848 28.13 -4.14 -8.43
N ILE A 849 27.46 -5.19 -7.96
CA ILE A 849 27.32 -5.50 -6.53
C ILE A 849 28.60 -6.14 -5.96
N LYS A 850 29.20 -7.10 -6.66
CA LYS A 850 30.25 -7.96 -6.09
C LYS A 850 31.66 -7.51 -6.44
N ASN A 851 31.87 -6.91 -7.61
CA ASN A 851 33.22 -6.67 -8.15
C ASN A 851 33.61 -5.20 -8.20
N LYS A 852 32.66 -4.28 -8.33
CA LYS A 852 33.00 -2.86 -8.46
C LYS A 852 33.42 -2.23 -7.13
N PRO A 853 34.41 -1.33 -7.13
CA PRO A 853 34.89 -0.69 -5.92
C PRO A 853 33.79 0.09 -5.20
N ARG A 854 33.84 0.05 -3.86
CA ARG A 854 33.06 0.92 -3.00
C ARG A 854 33.97 1.88 -2.23
N THR A 855 33.45 3.05 -1.90
CA THR A 855 34.06 3.91 -0.89
C THR A 855 34.01 3.24 0.49
N PRO A 856 34.83 3.66 1.47
CA PRO A 856 34.75 3.15 2.85
C PRO A 856 33.35 3.14 3.48
N LYS A 857 32.48 4.09 3.12
CA LYS A 857 31.09 4.17 3.62
C LYS A 857 30.05 3.52 2.69
N GLY A 858 30.46 2.85 1.61
CA GLY A 858 29.60 1.96 0.84
C GLY A 858 29.01 2.49 -0.46
N LEU A 859 29.40 3.69 -0.93
CA LEU A 859 29.03 4.19 -2.25
C LEU A 859 29.74 3.39 -3.35
N LEU A 860 28.99 2.92 -4.34
CA LEU A 860 29.53 2.38 -5.58
C LEU A 860 30.30 3.46 -6.34
N PHE A 861 31.61 3.28 -6.50
CA PHE A 861 32.47 4.31 -7.09
C PHE A 861 32.95 3.89 -8.49
N ILE A 862 32.31 4.46 -9.53
CA ILE A 862 32.62 4.17 -10.94
C ILE A 862 33.60 5.19 -11.52
N SER A 863 33.34 6.47 -11.28
CA SER A 863 34.13 7.57 -11.81
C SER A 863 34.26 8.68 -10.77
N LYS A 864 35.33 9.47 -10.88
CA LYS A 864 35.50 10.69 -10.07
C LYS A 864 34.54 11.81 -10.49
N TRP A 865 34.06 11.80 -11.73
CA TRP A 865 33.12 12.78 -12.26
C TRP A 865 31.69 12.27 -12.13
N GLY A 866 30.86 12.94 -11.34
CA GLY A 866 29.48 12.51 -11.10
C GLY A 866 29.40 11.12 -10.48
N SER A 867 30.17 10.88 -9.41
CA SER A 867 30.24 9.58 -8.74
C SER A 867 28.85 9.11 -8.29
N LEU A 868 28.02 10.03 -7.78
CA LEU A 868 26.64 9.73 -7.36
C LEU A 868 25.71 9.47 -8.54
N ARG A 869 25.81 10.23 -9.64
CA ARG A 869 25.05 10.00 -10.88
C ARG A 869 25.26 8.58 -11.39
N TYR A 870 26.51 8.14 -11.46
CA TYR A 870 26.81 6.80 -11.95
C TYR A 870 26.24 5.71 -11.04
N ALA A 871 26.35 5.89 -9.72
CA ALA A 871 25.72 4.97 -8.77
C ALA A 871 24.19 4.94 -8.94
N ALA A 872 23.55 6.11 -9.02
CA ALA A 872 22.10 6.25 -9.18
C ALA A 872 21.57 5.58 -10.45
N ASN A 873 22.23 5.79 -11.59
CA ASN A 873 21.82 5.20 -12.86
C ASN A 873 22.00 3.67 -12.87
N VAL A 874 23.06 3.16 -12.25
CA VAL A 874 23.29 1.71 -12.16
C VAL A 874 22.25 1.04 -11.28
N VAL A 875 21.93 1.64 -10.13
CA VAL A 875 20.90 1.06 -9.27
C VAL A 875 19.50 1.18 -9.85
N PHE A 876 19.24 2.17 -10.71
CA PHE A 876 18.02 2.20 -11.52
C PHE A 876 17.90 0.96 -12.41
N VAL A 877 18.98 0.60 -13.14
CA VAL A 877 19.01 -0.60 -13.98
C VAL A 877 18.78 -1.87 -13.16
N CYS A 878 19.43 -2.00 -11.99
CA CYS A 878 19.25 -3.18 -11.15
C CYS A 878 17.87 -3.23 -10.47
N LEU A 879 17.28 -2.09 -10.14
CA LEU A 879 15.90 -2.02 -9.68
C LEU A 879 14.93 -2.50 -10.78
N ARG A 880 15.16 -2.10 -12.03
CA ARG A 880 14.40 -2.63 -13.17
C ARG A 880 14.62 -4.13 -13.39
N ALA A 881 15.83 -4.64 -13.19
CA ALA A 881 16.09 -6.08 -13.22
C ALA A 881 15.31 -6.82 -12.11
N ALA A 882 15.20 -6.22 -10.91
CA ALA A 882 14.40 -6.74 -9.81
C ALA A 882 12.91 -6.86 -10.17
N ASP A 883 12.37 -5.87 -10.88
CA ASP A 883 10.98 -5.84 -11.34
C ASP A 883 10.68 -6.90 -12.40
N LEU A 884 11.71 -7.31 -13.14
CA LEU A 884 11.65 -8.42 -14.09
C LEU A 884 11.95 -9.78 -13.43
N GLY A 885 12.02 -9.84 -12.09
CA GLY A 885 12.16 -11.08 -11.31
C GLY A 885 13.59 -11.62 -11.21
N ILE A 886 14.61 -10.78 -11.41
CA ILE A 886 16.03 -11.15 -11.23
C ILE A 886 16.50 -10.67 -9.86
N ASN A 887 16.90 -11.61 -8.97
CA ASN A 887 17.48 -11.35 -7.65
C ASN A 887 16.79 -10.21 -6.88
N THR A 888 15.46 -10.24 -6.87
CA THR A 888 14.59 -9.09 -6.56
C THR A 888 14.90 -8.44 -5.21
N GLU A 889 15.09 -9.22 -4.14
CA GLU A 889 15.39 -8.69 -2.81
C GLU A 889 16.77 -8.01 -2.75
N GLU A 890 17.79 -8.65 -3.32
CA GLU A 890 19.17 -8.15 -3.30
C GLU A 890 19.31 -6.86 -4.11
N TYR A 891 18.69 -6.81 -5.30
CA TYR A 891 18.79 -5.64 -6.18
C TYR A 891 17.98 -4.44 -5.66
N ARG A 892 16.83 -4.68 -5.02
CA ARG A 892 16.07 -3.63 -4.32
C ARG A 892 16.85 -3.08 -3.12
N LEU A 893 17.44 -3.96 -2.31
CA LEU A 893 18.28 -3.55 -1.18
C LEU A 893 19.51 -2.76 -1.66
N PHE A 894 20.15 -3.18 -2.75
CA PHE A 894 21.27 -2.46 -3.33
C PHE A 894 20.87 -1.05 -3.79
N ALA A 895 19.73 -0.92 -4.46
CA ALA A 895 19.19 0.39 -4.84
C ALA A 895 18.90 1.28 -3.65
N GLU A 896 18.26 0.72 -2.60
CA GLU A 896 18.00 1.45 -1.37
C GLU A 896 19.29 1.95 -0.71
N GLN A 897 20.31 1.10 -0.58
CA GLN A 897 21.59 1.48 0.02
C GLN A 897 22.28 2.63 -0.72
N GLN A 898 22.28 2.62 -2.05
CA GLN A 898 22.94 3.69 -2.82
C GLN A 898 22.15 5.00 -2.75
N ILE A 899 20.82 4.95 -2.81
CA ILE A 899 19.99 6.16 -2.63
C ILE A 899 20.12 6.68 -1.20
N HIS A 900 20.09 5.82 -0.17
CA HIS A 900 20.28 6.24 1.21
C HIS A 900 21.64 6.87 1.46
N TYR A 901 22.70 6.39 0.79
CA TYR A 901 24.00 7.07 0.82
C TYR A 901 23.89 8.52 0.35
N MET A 902 23.21 8.75 -0.79
CA MET A 902 22.99 10.07 -1.36
C MET A 902 22.15 10.96 -0.44
N LEU A 903 21.20 10.38 0.29
CA LEU A 903 20.26 11.10 1.15
C LEU A 903 20.79 11.36 2.58
N GLY A 904 21.78 10.60 3.06
CA GLY A 904 22.38 10.85 4.38
C GLY A 904 23.28 9.76 4.98
N ASP A 905 23.23 8.52 4.51
CA ASP A 905 23.94 7.40 5.15
C ASP A 905 25.47 7.52 5.04
N GLY A 906 25.96 8.30 4.06
CA GLY A 906 27.36 8.72 3.98
C GLY A 906 27.81 9.69 5.08
N GLY A 907 26.92 10.09 6.00
CA GLY A 907 27.14 11.05 7.08
C GLY A 907 26.63 12.47 6.79
N ARG A 908 26.19 12.73 5.57
CA ARG A 908 25.57 13.98 5.09
C ARG A 908 24.71 13.69 3.86
N SER A 909 23.77 14.57 3.58
CA SER A 909 23.03 14.58 2.31
C SER A 909 23.91 15.13 1.19
N TYR A 910 23.80 14.57 0.00
CA TYR A 910 24.37 15.08 -1.24
C TYR A 910 23.31 15.69 -2.17
N VAL A 911 22.08 15.87 -1.66
CA VAL A 911 20.97 16.49 -2.37
C VAL A 911 20.76 17.87 -1.78
N VAL A 912 20.91 18.91 -2.61
CA VAL A 912 20.82 20.31 -2.18
C VAL A 912 19.46 20.60 -1.56
N GLY A 913 19.47 21.21 -0.36
CA GLY A 913 18.27 21.57 0.38
C GLY A 913 17.47 20.39 0.97
N PHE A 914 18.05 19.19 1.04
CA PHE A 914 17.43 18.01 1.66
C PHE A 914 18.33 17.40 2.74
N GLY A 915 17.74 16.87 3.82
CA GLY A 915 18.45 16.05 4.80
C GLY A 915 19.45 16.82 5.69
N HIS A 916 20.39 16.08 6.27
CA HIS A 916 21.39 16.61 7.21
C HIS A 916 22.64 17.10 6.47
N ASN A 917 23.05 18.34 6.72
CA ASN A 917 24.26 18.98 6.16
C ASN A 917 24.37 18.86 4.62
N PRO A 918 23.33 19.26 3.86
CA PRO A 918 23.36 19.24 2.39
C PRO A 918 24.44 20.19 1.84
N PRO A 919 24.84 20.04 0.56
CA PRO A 919 25.67 21.03 -0.11
C PRO A 919 24.93 22.37 -0.18
N GLU A 920 25.62 23.46 0.15
CA GLU A 920 25.10 24.82 0.13
C GLU A 920 25.74 25.64 -1.00
N ARG A 921 26.80 25.13 -1.64
CA ARG A 921 27.56 25.84 -2.66
C ARG A 921 27.69 25.01 -3.95
N PRO A 922 26.57 24.49 -4.53
CA PRO A 922 26.64 23.80 -5.81
C PRO A 922 27.22 24.72 -6.89
N HIS A 923 28.02 24.17 -7.80
CA HIS A 923 28.60 24.85 -8.96
C HIS A 923 27.48 25.20 -9.96
N HIS A 924 26.71 26.23 -9.66
CA HIS A 924 25.54 26.61 -10.42
C HIS A 924 25.34 28.14 -10.42
N ARG A 925 25.39 28.73 -11.62
CA ARG A 925 25.40 30.19 -11.84
C ARG A 925 24.17 30.86 -11.23
N SER A 926 22.98 30.47 -11.68
CA SER A 926 21.73 31.17 -11.32
C SER A 926 21.49 31.17 -9.81
N SER A 927 21.75 30.05 -9.13
CA SER A 927 21.55 29.96 -7.67
C SER A 927 22.61 30.69 -6.86
N SER A 928 23.78 30.95 -7.44
CA SER A 928 24.84 31.74 -6.79
C SER A 928 24.54 33.24 -6.78
N CYS A 929 23.54 33.70 -7.54
CA CYS A 929 23.17 35.10 -7.64
C CYS A 929 22.09 35.48 -6.61
N GLN A 930 22.22 36.66 -6.01
CA GLN A 930 21.11 37.30 -5.29
C GLN A 930 19.99 37.72 -6.26
N ASP A 931 18.83 38.14 -5.76
CA ASP A 931 17.76 38.67 -6.60
C ASP A 931 18.13 40.05 -7.20
N PRO A 932 17.62 40.42 -8.39
CA PRO A 932 17.72 41.78 -8.89
C PRO A 932 17.16 42.81 -7.88
N PRO A 933 17.75 44.02 -7.77
CA PRO A 933 18.72 44.62 -8.69
C PRO A 933 20.20 44.39 -8.31
N ALA A 934 20.53 43.43 -7.43
CA ALA A 934 21.94 43.13 -7.13
C ALA A 934 22.70 42.74 -8.42
N SER A 935 23.99 43.07 -8.52
CA SER A 935 24.83 42.53 -9.61
C SER A 935 25.17 41.07 -9.33
N CYS A 936 25.36 40.26 -10.39
CA CYS A 936 25.93 38.91 -10.27
C CYS A 936 27.12 38.76 -11.24
N SER A 937 28.24 38.22 -10.76
CA SER A 937 29.52 38.17 -11.48
C SER A 937 30.42 37.02 -11.01
N LYS A 938 31.69 37.01 -11.44
CA LYS A 938 32.70 36.06 -10.95
C LYS A 938 32.99 36.21 -9.46
N ASP A 939 32.70 37.35 -8.84
CA ASP A 939 32.84 37.50 -7.39
C ASP A 939 31.84 36.58 -6.65
N ASP A 940 30.63 36.40 -7.17
CA ASP A 940 29.62 35.48 -6.62
C ASP A 940 30.01 34.01 -6.85
N ARG A 941 30.71 33.71 -7.96
CA ARG A 941 31.34 32.40 -8.18
C ARG A 941 32.32 32.07 -7.07
N ASP A 942 33.22 33.02 -6.79
CA ASP A 942 34.37 32.84 -5.90
C ASP A 942 34.03 33.07 -4.42
N SER A 943 32.83 33.56 -4.12
CA SER A 943 32.34 33.77 -2.76
C SER A 943 32.41 32.49 -1.91
N THR A 944 32.84 32.62 -0.66
CA THR A 944 32.83 31.50 0.30
C THR A 944 31.47 31.34 0.99
N ASP A 945 30.54 32.25 0.77
CA ASP A 945 29.20 32.18 1.34
C ASP A 945 28.37 31.09 0.64
N PRO A 946 27.36 30.51 1.31
CA PRO A 946 26.33 29.69 0.66
C PRO A 946 25.74 30.37 -0.58
N ASN A 947 25.25 29.59 -1.54
CA ASN A 947 24.46 30.11 -2.63
C ASN A 947 23.24 30.87 -2.06
N PRO A 948 22.99 32.13 -2.49
CA PRO A 948 21.84 32.90 -2.01
C PRO A 948 20.50 32.21 -2.27
N GLN A 949 20.39 31.47 -3.38
CA GLN A 949 19.23 30.66 -3.70
C GLN A 949 19.51 29.19 -3.41
N VAL A 950 18.59 28.50 -2.74
CA VAL A 950 18.69 27.06 -2.53
C VAL A 950 18.24 26.35 -3.80
N LEU A 951 19.16 25.65 -4.47
CA LEU A 951 18.88 24.84 -5.65
C LEU A 951 18.26 23.49 -5.25
N TYR A 952 17.06 23.52 -4.70
CA TYR A 952 16.40 22.33 -4.14
C TYR A 952 16.44 21.14 -5.09
N GLY A 953 16.85 19.98 -4.55
CA GLY A 953 16.78 18.69 -5.22
C GLY A 953 17.95 18.35 -6.14
N ALA A 954 18.86 19.27 -6.42
CA ALA A 954 20.02 18.98 -7.24
C ALA A 954 20.92 17.94 -6.55
N LEU A 955 21.22 16.85 -7.26
CA LEU A 955 22.21 15.87 -6.84
C LEU A 955 23.58 16.36 -7.30
N VAL A 956 24.50 16.61 -6.36
CA VAL A 956 25.86 17.05 -6.70
C VAL A 956 26.71 15.90 -7.24
N GLY A 957 27.85 16.21 -7.86
CA GLY A 957 28.79 15.21 -8.37
C GLY A 957 29.20 14.16 -7.33
N GLY A 958 29.42 14.61 -6.09
CA GLY A 958 29.58 13.75 -4.92
C GLY A 958 31.03 13.60 -4.44
N PRO A 959 31.27 12.66 -3.51
CA PRO A 959 32.56 12.52 -2.86
C PRO A 959 33.58 11.81 -3.75
N ASP A 960 34.86 11.91 -3.34
CA ASP A 960 35.94 11.09 -3.89
C ASP A 960 35.83 9.60 -3.43
N ARG A 961 36.76 8.77 -3.89
CA ARG A 961 36.80 7.32 -3.59
C ARG A 961 37.00 6.98 -2.10
N TYR A 962 37.23 7.97 -1.24
CA TYR A 962 37.47 7.84 0.19
C TYR A 962 36.38 8.53 1.03
N ASP A 963 35.25 8.89 0.42
CA ASP A 963 34.15 9.64 1.05
C ASP A 963 34.50 11.09 1.43
N ASN A 964 35.56 11.68 0.87
CA ASN A 964 35.87 13.09 1.09
C ASN A 964 35.03 13.96 0.14
N PHE A 965 34.40 14.98 0.69
CA PHE A 965 33.62 15.97 -0.05
C PHE A 965 33.82 17.35 0.55
N ASN A 966 34.18 18.31 -0.30
CA ASN A 966 34.31 19.72 0.06
C ASN A 966 33.16 20.48 -0.59
N ASP A 967 32.34 21.18 0.20
CA ASP A 967 31.27 22.04 -0.33
C ASP A 967 31.88 23.36 -0.83
N VAL A 968 32.42 23.34 -2.06
CA VAL A 968 33.17 24.48 -2.63
C VAL A 968 32.68 24.70 -4.06
N ARG A 969 32.12 25.89 -4.32
CA ARG A 969 31.50 26.22 -5.60
C ARG A 969 32.42 26.04 -6.80
N ILE A 970 33.70 26.38 -6.67
CA ILE A 970 34.68 26.26 -7.78
C ILE A 970 35.19 24.82 -7.99
N ASP A 971 34.95 23.90 -7.03
CA ASP A 971 35.20 22.48 -7.20
C ASP A 971 34.05 21.82 -7.98
N HIS A 972 34.07 22.07 -9.28
CA HIS A 972 33.12 21.52 -10.24
C HIS A 972 33.20 19.99 -10.37
N VAL A 973 34.19 19.29 -9.80
CA VAL A 973 34.17 17.82 -9.81
C VAL A 973 33.14 17.29 -8.81
N THR A 974 33.17 17.83 -7.59
CA THR A 974 32.34 17.33 -6.48
C THR A 974 31.01 18.08 -6.35
N ASN A 975 30.95 19.34 -6.77
CA ASN A 975 29.78 20.23 -6.60
C ASN A 975 29.02 20.55 -7.89
N GLU A 976 29.40 19.98 -9.03
CA GLU A 976 28.61 20.09 -10.25
C GLU A 976 27.25 19.42 -10.11
N VAL A 977 26.26 19.98 -10.80
CA VAL A 977 24.86 19.55 -10.84
C VAL A 977 24.42 19.58 -12.31
N THR A 978 23.69 18.56 -12.77
CA THR A 978 23.25 18.47 -14.17
C THR A 978 21.89 17.80 -14.28
N CYS A 979 21.20 18.02 -15.41
CA CYS A 979 19.95 17.32 -15.72
C CYS A 979 20.12 15.79 -15.71
N ASP A 980 21.25 15.28 -16.19
CA ASP A 980 21.53 13.84 -16.25
C ASP A 980 21.90 13.24 -14.88
N TYR A 981 22.46 14.04 -13.96
CA TYR A 981 22.74 13.59 -12.59
C TYR A 981 21.46 13.25 -11.84
N ASN A 982 20.39 14.04 -12.07
CA ASN A 982 19.12 13.86 -11.40
C ASN A 982 18.22 12.79 -12.04
N ALA A 983 18.40 12.42 -13.31
CA ALA A 983 17.42 11.61 -14.04
C ALA A 983 17.28 10.17 -13.49
N GLY A 984 18.38 9.43 -13.39
CA GLY A 984 18.37 8.09 -12.80
C GLY A 984 18.15 8.12 -11.29
N PHE A 985 18.60 9.18 -10.61
CA PHE A 985 18.33 9.39 -9.19
C PHE A 985 16.82 9.52 -8.91
N GLN A 986 16.13 10.45 -9.57
CA GLN A 986 14.70 10.66 -9.40
C GLN A 986 13.91 9.40 -9.77
N SER A 987 14.29 8.74 -10.87
CA SER A 987 13.63 7.52 -11.33
C SER A 987 13.80 6.35 -10.36
N THR A 988 14.98 6.23 -9.72
CA THR A 988 15.22 5.22 -8.67
C THR A 988 14.47 5.57 -7.38
N VAL A 989 14.44 6.83 -6.96
CA VAL A 989 13.65 7.26 -5.79
C VAL A 989 12.17 6.94 -6.01
N ALA A 990 11.64 7.19 -7.21
CA ALA A 990 10.27 6.81 -7.57
C ALA A 990 10.06 5.30 -7.49
N GLY A 991 11.00 4.50 -7.99
CA GLY A 991 10.94 3.04 -7.89
C GLY A 991 11.00 2.53 -6.44
N LEU A 992 11.90 3.07 -5.61
CA LEU A 992 11.96 2.73 -4.19
C LEU A 992 10.68 3.12 -3.46
N ARG A 993 10.11 4.29 -3.78
CA ARG A 993 8.82 4.74 -3.25
C ARG A 993 7.67 3.85 -3.69
N TYR A 994 7.70 3.34 -4.93
CA TYR A 994 6.73 2.42 -5.49
C TYR A 994 6.80 1.03 -4.82
N HIS A 995 8.01 0.54 -4.50
CA HIS A 995 8.20 -0.78 -3.87
C HIS A 995 8.22 -0.77 -2.35
N ALA A 996 8.28 0.40 -1.73
CA ALA A 996 8.17 0.46 -0.28
C ALA A 996 6.80 -0.13 0.09
N ASN A 997 6.79 -1.19 0.90
CA ASN A 997 5.59 -1.96 1.28
C ASN A 997 4.60 -1.05 2.02
N CYS A 998 3.83 -0.28 1.27
CA CYS A 998 2.74 0.57 1.68
C CYS A 998 1.45 -0.22 1.46
N GLY A 999 1.35 -1.34 2.18
CA GLY A 999 0.16 -2.20 2.17
C GLY A 999 -0.97 -1.62 2.97
#